data_AF-A0A2A2YFC5-F1
#
_entry.id   AF-A0A2A2YFC5-F1
#
_cell.length_a   1.000
_cell.length_b   1.000
_cell.length_c   1.000
_cell.angle_alpha   90.00
_cell.angle_beta   90.00
_cell.angle_gamma   90.00
#
_symmetry.space_group_name_H-M   'P 1'
#
loop_
_entity.id
_entity.type
_entity.pdbx_description
1 polymer ?
#
loop_
_entity_poly.entity_id
_entity_poly.type
_entity_poly.pdbx_seq_one_letter_code
_entity_poly.pdbx_strand_id
1 'polypeptide(L)'
;MYTFPILMRIFIPIILCITAIAATLVQPKKDARRLEVLFFGAPTAAHPGHDPITRYRVIKRNLGTEGINFTYSEEPAVVFNAKTLEHFDAVMMYGNWLQNGPMPADQLKALTDYVESGHGFLPLHCASACYGGSPEFIKLVGGRFKSHTDGVFEPKNTSAKHPIIDGFKSFSAWDETYVHDNHGDDRVILQTREQEPWTWVRNQGNGRVFYTASGHDHRVWDLPQFHELLKRAVYWSVGPEAYGKLKALDLPKLEMEKVELPGYLKRQLITEAQKPLSPEDSMKLAQVPPGFELSLFASEPDIVNPIALSWDAKGRCFVIQTTDYPNDLHEGKMGNDKIIICDDTDKDGRADKFTTFADKLSIPASLVCVNGGVIAANCSEILWLKDSNGDDKADVRETLISGFGTGDTHAGVSNLRLGPDGWIYGTVGYSGYNGQVGGENVRFSSGVFRFLPDGSKLEFLQSTTNNTWGLGFTEDYDVIGSTANGNPSWQLSLAKSLYDKAGVTQPKTPRCDDNPIFNPSSADIRQVDQFERYTAGAGHAVYTARRFPEKYHNAIAFVTEGTGKLVGQFQLTTEGSSFVATQLPNNLYNSADAWSGPVFAETGPDGAVWICDWYNLIIQHNPTPNKASAGIDAKNGKGNAYETPVRDKRHGRIYRVYPKGSKNDLYPDSMADAAKHANQFWQLQSIWAQKNFTRSPIGVSTELVASSSNPERQKLADLVNIANKPVAADTGKKLYDFLTVNKQLHKDPVMLDAWRIAARIHADAVLAAAPAANTEAKEPEPVNVMNNGDMEQHAGTLPRGWKPNVYNGGQSAFTIDPKGGRNDSSALKVVSEQPSDSGAMLEIPAKRGARYKLGGWIKTDKVELRGGRGSMFNVHGRDGTTQAVHGTKDWTEVSTTFTAEDDQVTINCLTGSYGQATGTTWFDDVYLIQLDGAGTGDEIADLRKWKASSNAAPEVAKVRKHKPDTVVHKRGEEIYAKTCIACHQPGGVGQEGIFPPLDGSDWLSVDGSLEAKIVLKGLQGKVTVNGKDYTNVMPPHIDLNDQQIADVLTFVRQTGKNDFPAVAPDLVKKIRQETKAHLQPWTAQELGK
;
A
#
# COMPACT_ATOMS: atom_id res chain seq x y z
N MET A 1 7.32 32.96 88.47
CA MET A 1 8.60 33.18 87.75
C MET A 1 8.42 32.67 86.34
N TYR A 2 8.58 33.58 85.35
CA TYR A 2 8.93 33.36 83.93
C TYR A 2 8.10 32.33 83.12
N THR A 3 7.52 32.57 81.94
CA THR A 3 7.50 33.68 80.97
C THR A 3 6.46 33.33 79.89
N PHE A 4 5.75 34.34 79.36
CA PHE A 4 5.06 34.41 78.05
C PHE A 4 6.02 34.06 76.87
N PRO A 5 5.58 34.04 75.58
CA PRO A 5 4.42 33.42 74.89
C PRO A 5 4.93 32.59 73.65
N ILE A 6 4.16 31.93 72.78
CA ILE A 6 3.41 32.48 71.62
C ILE A 6 2.63 31.30 71.00
N LEU A 7 1.34 31.21 71.35
CA LEU A 7 0.29 30.65 70.50
C LEU A 7 -0.10 31.75 69.49
N MET A 8 0.55 31.79 68.32
CA MET A 8 0.11 32.51 67.10
C MET A 8 1.30 32.47 66.11
N ARG A 9 1.45 31.37 65.35
CA ARG A 9 2.19 31.36 64.05
C ARG A 9 2.25 30.02 63.30
N ILE A 10 1.69 28.91 63.81
CA ILE A 10 1.86 27.59 63.16
C ILE A 10 0.57 27.05 62.49
N PHE A 11 -0.56 27.76 62.57
CA PHE A 11 -1.83 27.27 62.01
C PHE A 11 -2.21 27.83 60.62
N ILE A 12 -1.29 28.48 59.90
CA ILE A 12 -1.55 29.02 58.55
C ILE A 12 -0.81 28.28 57.40
N PRO A 13 0.28 27.50 57.57
CA PRO A 13 0.85 26.77 56.43
C PRO A 13 0.25 25.37 56.19
N ILE A 14 -0.43 24.76 57.16
CA ILE A 14 -0.90 23.35 57.03
C ILE A 14 -2.23 23.23 56.28
N ILE A 15 -3.03 24.31 56.21
CA ILE A 15 -4.23 24.35 55.37
C ILE A 15 -3.89 24.72 53.91
N LEU A 16 -2.72 25.31 53.64
CA LEU A 16 -2.27 25.66 52.29
C LEU A 16 -1.46 24.55 51.58
N CYS A 17 -0.96 23.54 52.29
CA CYS A 17 -0.26 22.40 51.69
C CYS A 17 -1.13 21.14 51.49
N ILE A 18 -2.32 21.06 52.09
CA ILE A 18 -3.26 19.94 51.86
C ILE A 18 -4.32 20.29 50.80
N THR A 19 -4.44 21.56 50.40
CA THR A 19 -5.27 21.98 49.26
C THR A 19 -4.55 22.00 47.92
N ALA A 20 -3.27 21.60 47.87
CA ALA A 20 -2.46 21.57 46.65
C ALA A 20 -2.14 20.14 46.13
N ILE A 21 -2.61 19.09 46.82
CA ILE A 21 -2.47 17.67 46.43
C ILE A 21 -3.84 16.96 46.44
N ALA A 22 -4.90 17.72 46.20
CA ALA A 22 -6.01 17.21 45.44
C ALA A 22 -5.91 17.96 44.13
N ALA A 23 -5.41 17.30 43.08
CA ALA A 23 -5.68 17.75 41.73
C ALA A 23 -7.18 18.00 41.70
N THR A 24 -7.56 19.29 41.64
CA THR A 24 -8.94 19.66 41.39
C THR A 24 -9.28 18.91 40.12
N LEU A 25 -10.05 17.83 40.27
CA LEU A 25 -10.90 17.29 39.24
C LEU A 25 -11.49 18.52 38.57
N VAL A 26 -10.94 18.88 37.41
CA VAL A 26 -11.54 19.87 36.54
C VAL A 26 -12.85 19.20 36.16
N GLN A 27 -13.89 19.46 36.95
CA GLN A 27 -15.26 19.17 36.57
C GLN A 27 -15.39 19.78 35.17
N PRO A 28 -15.60 18.97 34.12
CA PRO A 28 -15.68 19.51 32.77
C PRO A 28 -16.72 20.64 32.80
N LYS A 29 -16.31 21.85 32.38
CA LYS A 29 -17.28 22.92 32.12
C LYS A 29 -18.31 22.31 31.18
N LYS A 30 -19.56 22.23 31.64
CA LYS A 30 -20.59 21.27 31.23
C LYS A 30 -20.99 21.25 29.74
N ASP A 31 -20.33 22.02 28.87
CA ASP A 31 -20.68 22.09 27.44
C ASP A 31 -19.55 22.58 26.49
N ALA A 32 -18.27 22.54 26.90
CA ALA A 32 -17.17 22.97 26.02
C ALA A 32 -16.86 21.91 24.94
N ARG A 33 -16.91 22.27 23.65
CA ARG A 33 -16.68 21.34 22.54
C ARG A 33 -16.35 22.03 21.22
N ARG A 34 -15.82 21.26 20.26
CA ARG A 34 -15.65 21.67 18.85
C ARG A 34 -17.01 21.84 18.18
N LEU A 35 -17.06 22.60 17.08
CA LEU A 35 -18.25 22.75 16.24
C LEU A 35 -18.39 21.55 15.30
N GLU A 36 -19.62 21.06 15.12
CA GLU A 36 -19.93 19.97 14.19
C GLU A 36 -20.61 20.54 12.94
N VAL A 37 -19.97 20.41 11.78
CA VAL A 37 -20.48 20.90 10.49
C VAL A 37 -20.68 19.73 9.53
N LEU A 38 -21.92 19.54 9.08
CA LEU A 38 -22.25 18.59 8.03
C LEU A 38 -21.98 19.23 6.66
N PHE A 39 -21.01 18.73 5.92
CA PHE A 39 -20.77 19.07 4.53
C PHE A 39 -21.61 18.16 3.63
N PHE A 40 -22.69 18.71 3.09
CA PHE A 40 -23.60 18.01 2.19
C PHE A 40 -23.22 18.27 0.73
N GLY A 41 -22.66 17.24 0.10
CA GLY A 41 -22.24 17.22 -1.30
C GLY A 41 -23.30 16.67 -2.25
N ALA A 42 -23.08 16.85 -3.55
CA ALA A 42 -23.68 16.02 -4.60
C ALA A 42 -22.62 15.06 -5.17
N PRO A 43 -22.96 13.86 -5.67
CA PRO A 43 -21.99 12.97 -6.28
C PRO A 43 -21.25 13.66 -7.43
N THR A 44 -19.91 13.65 -7.41
CA THR A 44 -19.08 14.29 -8.46
C THR A 44 -19.43 13.77 -9.86
N ALA A 45 -19.81 12.49 -9.97
CA ALA A 45 -20.25 11.88 -11.23
C ALA A 45 -21.50 12.55 -11.86
N ALA A 46 -22.33 13.21 -11.06
CA ALA A 46 -23.52 13.90 -11.54
C ALA A 46 -23.19 15.25 -12.20
N HIS A 47 -22.09 15.89 -11.81
CA HIS A 47 -21.66 17.16 -12.38
C HIS A 47 -20.15 17.39 -12.20
N PRO A 48 -19.29 16.86 -13.09
CA PRO A 48 -17.83 16.85 -12.87
C PRO A 48 -17.15 18.21 -12.65
N GLY A 49 -17.79 19.32 -13.04
CA GLY A 49 -17.31 20.69 -12.75
C GLY A 49 -17.44 21.09 -11.28
N HIS A 50 -18.32 20.42 -10.53
CA HIS A 50 -18.49 20.58 -9.09
C HIS A 50 -18.03 19.27 -8.44
N ASP A 51 -16.92 19.33 -7.69
CA ASP A 51 -16.31 18.15 -7.05
C ASP A 51 -16.33 18.25 -5.51
N PRO A 52 -17.45 17.93 -4.85
CA PRO A 52 -17.67 18.27 -3.44
C PRO A 52 -16.76 17.52 -2.48
N ILE A 53 -16.42 16.26 -2.77
CA ILE A 53 -15.53 15.48 -1.90
C ILE A 53 -14.13 16.08 -1.84
N THR A 54 -13.61 16.58 -2.96
CA THR A 54 -12.33 17.30 -2.99
C THR A 54 -12.42 18.62 -2.22
N ARG A 55 -13.56 19.34 -2.31
CA ARG A 55 -13.77 20.60 -1.57
C ARG A 55 -13.85 20.37 -0.07
N TYR A 56 -14.58 19.34 0.34
CA TYR A 56 -14.62 18.84 1.72
C TYR A 56 -13.21 18.56 2.25
N ARG A 57 -12.40 17.81 1.49
CA ARG A 57 -11.01 17.49 1.87
C ARG A 57 -10.17 18.75 2.08
N VAL A 58 -10.30 19.74 1.20
CA VAL A 58 -9.56 21.01 1.28
C VAL A 58 -9.92 21.81 2.53
N ILE A 59 -11.20 21.97 2.87
CA ILE A 59 -11.56 22.74 4.07
C ILE A 59 -11.28 21.96 5.35
N LYS A 60 -11.48 20.64 5.35
CA LYS A 60 -11.22 19.79 6.51
C LYS A 60 -9.76 19.88 6.94
N ARG A 61 -8.82 19.81 5.98
CA ARG A 61 -7.39 19.88 6.27
C ARG A 61 -6.91 21.26 6.72
N ASN A 62 -7.52 22.33 6.22
CA ASN A 62 -7.06 23.70 6.46
C ASN A 62 -7.75 24.37 7.67
N LEU A 63 -8.92 23.88 8.08
CA LEU A 63 -9.67 24.43 9.22
C LEU A 63 -9.70 23.50 10.45
N GLY A 64 -8.98 22.38 10.42
CA GLY A 64 -8.96 21.43 11.55
C GLY A 64 -8.39 22.01 12.85
N THR A 65 -7.48 22.99 12.76
CA THR A 65 -6.94 23.70 13.93
C THR A 65 -7.91 24.73 14.52
N GLU A 66 -8.97 25.07 13.79
CA GLU A 66 -9.92 26.14 14.16
C GLU A 66 -11.09 25.62 15.01
N GLY A 67 -11.05 24.36 15.46
CA GLY A 67 -12.12 23.79 16.29
C GLY A 67 -13.40 23.46 15.52
N ILE A 68 -13.29 23.25 14.21
CA ILE A 68 -14.41 22.87 13.33
C ILE A 68 -14.20 21.43 12.89
N ASN A 69 -15.18 20.58 13.15
CA ASN A 69 -15.26 19.21 12.65
C ASN A 69 -16.14 19.19 11.40
N PHE A 70 -15.64 18.58 10.33
CA PHE A 70 -16.40 18.39 9.10
C PHE A 70 -16.73 16.92 8.90
N THR A 71 -18.02 16.64 8.68
CA THR A 71 -18.54 15.32 8.32
C THR A 71 -19.16 15.39 6.92
N TYR A 72 -18.83 14.46 6.04
CA TYR A 72 -19.30 14.47 4.66
C TYR A 72 -20.47 13.49 4.45
N SER A 73 -21.43 13.87 3.62
CA SER A 73 -22.49 12.98 3.10
C SER A 73 -23.02 13.47 1.74
N GLU A 74 -23.46 12.52 0.91
CA GLU A 74 -24.11 12.77 -0.39
C GLU A 74 -25.56 12.25 -0.42
N GLU A 75 -26.12 11.83 0.71
CA GLU A 75 -27.42 11.15 0.77
C GLU A 75 -28.50 12.07 1.36
N PRO A 76 -29.36 12.73 0.54
CA PRO A 76 -30.34 13.70 1.02
C PRO A 76 -31.28 13.13 2.10
N ALA A 77 -31.72 11.87 1.95
CA ALA A 77 -32.63 11.22 2.90
C ALA A 77 -31.97 10.92 4.26
N VAL A 78 -30.65 10.69 4.28
CA VAL A 78 -29.89 10.53 5.52
C VAL A 78 -29.62 11.88 6.16
N VAL A 79 -29.26 12.88 5.35
CA VAL A 79 -28.87 14.23 5.79
C VAL A 79 -30.05 15.01 6.33
N PHE A 80 -31.13 15.15 5.55
CA PHE A 80 -32.28 15.98 5.90
C PHE A 80 -33.31 15.19 6.69
N ASN A 81 -32.86 14.67 7.83
CA ASN A 81 -33.63 13.95 8.81
C ASN A 81 -33.31 14.53 10.20
N ALA A 82 -34.34 14.76 11.03
CA ALA A 82 -34.19 15.39 12.33
C ALA A 82 -33.16 14.68 13.24
N LYS A 83 -33.14 13.34 13.25
CA LYS A 83 -32.19 12.55 14.04
C LYS A 83 -30.74 12.66 13.57
N THR A 84 -30.52 12.97 12.30
CA THR A 84 -29.17 13.20 11.79
C THR A 84 -28.74 14.62 12.09
N LEU A 85 -29.63 15.57 11.82
CA LEU A 85 -29.38 17.00 11.99
C LEU A 85 -29.11 17.40 13.44
N GLU A 86 -29.70 16.72 14.43
CA GLU A 86 -29.45 17.01 15.86
C GLU A 86 -27.97 16.86 16.29
N HIS A 87 -27.15 16.19 15.50
CA HIS A 87 -25.72 16.02 15.76
C HIS A 87 -24.85 17.18 15.27
N PHE A 88 -25.42 18.15 14.53
CA PHE A 88 -24.67 19.21 13.86
C PHE A 88 -25.09 20.59 14.34
N ASP A 89 -24.14 21.53 14.34
CA ASP A 89 -24.38 22.96 14.57
C ASP A 89 -24.74 23.71 13.29
N ALA A 90 -24.26 23.19 12.14
CA ALA A 90 -24.53 23.75 10.84
C ALA A 90 -24.51 22.72 9.71
N VAL A 91 -25.26 23.02 8.65
CA VAL A 91 -25.19 22.32 7.36
C VAL A 91 -24.55 23.23 6.33
N MET A 92 -23.43 22.81 5.74
CA MET A 92 -22.76 23.44 4.61
C MET A 92 -23.10 22.67 3.35
N MET A 93 -23.73 23.31 2.37
CA MET A 93 -24.22 22.64 1.17
C MET A 93 -23.45 23.08 -0.06
N TYR A 94 -22.94 22.12 -0.82
CA TYR A 94 -22.22 22.36 -2.07
C TYR A 94 -22.47 21.22 -3.07
N GLY A 95 -23.28 21.48 -4.09
CA GLY A 95 -23.64 20.49 -5.11
C GLY A 95 -24.88 20.90 -5.90
N ASN A 96 -25.26 20.08 -6.89
CA ASN A 96 -26.35 20.38 -7.81
C ASN A 96 -27.46 19.33 -7.66
N TRP A 97 -28.38 19.56 -6.72
CA TRP A 97 -29.52 18.68 -6.46
C TRP A 97 -30.79 19.20 -7.11
N LEU A 98 -31.40 18.37 -7.98
CA LEU A 98 -32.72 18.60 -8.58
C LEU A 98 -32.94 20.07 -9.01
N GLN A 99 -32.07 20.61 -9.88
CA GLN A 99 -32.00 22.07 -10.09
C GLN A 99 -33.34 22.74 -10.46
N ASN A 100 -34.19 22.06 -11.24
CA ASN A 100 -35.52 22.53 -11.60
C ASN A 100 -36.66 21.79 -10.87
N GLY A 101 -36.33 20.81 -10.03
CA GLY A 101 -37.28 20.01 -9.27
C GLY A 101 -37.53 20.58 -7.87
N PRO A 102 -38.56 20.09 -7.17
CA PRO A 102 -38.76 20.40 -5.75
C PRO A 102 -37.85 19.55 -4.86
N MET A 103 -37.49 20.08 -3.69
CA MET A 103 -37.00 19.28 -2.58
C MET A 103 -38.16 18.43 -2.02
N PRO A 104 -37.94 17.15 -1.65
CA PRO A 104 -38.94 16.36 -0.95
C PRO A 104 -39.48 17.11 0.29
N ALA A 105 -40.80 17.12 0.49
CA ALA A 105 -41.45 17.99 1.46
C ALA A 105 -41.02 17.71 2.91
N ASP A 106 -40.77 16.45 3.24
CA ASP A 106 -40.26 16.00 4.53
C ASP A 106 -38.82 16.48 4.77
N GLN A 107 -37.95 16.37 3.76
CA GLN A 107 -36.57 16.85 3.83
C GLN A 107 -36.50 18.37 3.94
N LEU A 108 -37.31 19.08 3.15
CA LEU A 108 -37.43 20.54 3.21
C LEU A 108 -37.90 20.99 4.59
N LYS A 109 -38.94 20.33 5.14
CA LYS A 109 -39.41 20.60 6.49
C LYS A 109 -38.31 20.37 7.53
N ALA A 110 -37.59 19.25 7.46
CA ALA A 110 -36.51 18.95 8.39
C ALA A 110 -35.40 20.00 8.36
N LEU A 111 -34.99 20.45 7.17
CA LEU A 111 -34.00 21.53 7.03
C LEU A 111 -34.54 22.86 7.56
N THR A 112 -35.77 23.24 7.21
CA THR A 112 -36.37 24.50 7.68
C THR A 112 -36.53 24.51 9.20
N ASP A 113 -37.09 23.45 9.80
CA ASP A 113 -37.24 23.33 11.26
C ASP A 113 -35.87 23.41 11.95
N TYR A 114 -34.86 22.73 11.40
CA TYR A 114 -33.49 22.74 11.92
C TYR A 114 -32.89 24.15 11.95
N VAL A 115 -33.00 24.90 10.85
CA VAL A 115 -32.52 26.29 10.81
C VAL A 115 -33.36 27.17 11.74
N GLU A 116 -34.68 27.09 11.69
CA GLU A 116 -35.57 27.90 12.53
C GLU A 116 -35.33 27.69 14.03
N SER A 117 -34.88 26.50 14.44
CA SER A 117 -34.52 26.19 15.82
C SER A 117 -33.21 26.83 16.32
N GLY A 118 -32.40 27.42 15.44
CA GLY A 118 -31.18 28.16 15.83
C GLY A 118 -29.90 27.72 15.13
N HIS A 119 -29.95 26.67 14.29
CA HIS A 119 -28.75 26.12 13.65
C HIS A 119 -28.36 26.86 12.36
N GLY A 120 -27.12 26.68 11.93
CA GLY A 120 -26.57 27.34 10.74
C GLY A 120 -26.89 26.62 9.43
N PHE A 121 -27.12 27.38 8.36
CA PHE A 121 -27.17 26.86 6.99
C PHE A 121 -26.26 27.67 6.06
N LEU A 122 -25.33 27.01 5.39
CA LEU A 122 -24.29 27.63 4.57
C LEU A 122 -24.31 27.05 3.14
N PRO A 123 -25.29 27.42 2.29
CA PRO A 123 -25.23 27.13 0.86
C PRO A 123 -24.04 27.85 0.20
N LEU A 124 -23.27 27.12 -0.60
CA LEU A 124 -22.10 27.64 -1.31
C LEU A 124 -22.29 27.48 -2.81
N HIS A 125 -21.94 28.53 -3.56
CA HIS A 125 -21.82 28.56 -5.01
C HIS A 125 -23.04 27.94 -5.72
N CYS A 126 -22.92 26.71 -6.21
CA CYS A 126 -23.94 26.01 -6.98
C CYS A 126 -25.16 25.58 -6.16
N ALA A 127 -25.10 25.64 -4.82
CA ALA A 127 -26.23 25.35 -3.95
C ALA A 127 -27.45 26.27 -4.21
N SER A 128 -27.25 27.48 -4.74
CA SER A 128 -28.35 28.37 -5.15
C SER A 128 -29.12 27.89 -6.39
N ALA A 129 -28.57 26.92 -7.13
CA ALA A 129 -29.24 26.26 -8.24
C ALA A 129 -30.04 25.03 -7.79
N CYS A 130 -29.95 24.61 -6.52
CA CYS A 130 -30.66 23.42 -6.05
C CYS A 130 -32.16 23.69 -5.84
N TYR A 131 -32.96 22.65 -6.09
CA TYR A 131 -34.38 22.61 -5.75
C TYR A 131 -35.19 23.82 -6.23
N GLY A 132 -34.95 24.30 -7.46
CA GLY A 132 -35.59 25.51 -8.01
C GLY A 132 -37.11 25.43 -8.14
N GLY A 133 -37.71 24.25 -7.94
CA GLY A 133 -39.16 24.05 -7.83
C GLY A 133 -39.74 24.27 -6.42
N SER A 134 -38.91 24.60 -5.41
CA SER A 134 -39.32 24.83 -4.02
C SER A 134 -39.13 26.30 -3.60
N PRO A 135 -40.19 27.13 -3.66
CA PRO A 135 -40.13 28.55 -3.24
C PRO A 135 -39.58 28.76 -1.83
N GLU A 136 -39.89 27.86 -0.90
CA GLU A 136 -39.42 27.91 0.48
C GLU A 136 -37.91 27.68 0.58
N PHE A 137 -37.34 26.78 -0.23
CA PHE A 137 -35.90 26.57 -0.30
C PHE A 137 -35.19 27.79 -0.91
N ILE A 138 -35.72 28.35 -2.00
CA ILE A 138 -35.19 29.56 -2.63
C ILE A 138 -35.20 30.72 -1.62
N LYS A 139 -36.29 30.89 -0.88
CA LYS A 139 -36.39 31.88 0.20
C LYS A 139 -35.37 31.60 1.30
N LEU A 140 -35.16 30.33 1.67
CA LEU A 140 -34.17 29.94 2.68
C LEU A 140 -32.76 30.39 2.28
N VAL A 141 -32.33 30.08 1.05
CA VAL A 141 -31.03 30.51 0.48
C VAL A 141 -30.95 32.04 0.31
N GLY A 142 -32.08 32.68 -0.02
CA GLY A 142 -32.21 34.13 -0.24
C GLY A 142 -32.00 34.57 -1.69
N GLY A 143 -31.86 33.64 -2.62
CA GLY A 143 -31.73 33.91 -4.05
C GLY A 143 -31.59 32.61 -4.83
N ARG A 144 -31.93 32.64 -6.10
CA ARG A 144 -31.85 31.48 -7.00
C ARG A 144 -30.87 31.76 -8.12
N PHE A 145 -30.03 30.79 -8.45
CA PHE A 145 -29.17 30.86 -9.63
C PHE A 145 -30.00 31.09 -10.91
N LYS A 146 -29.53 31.98 -11.79
CA LYS A 146 -30.15 32.27 -13.09
C LYS A 146 -29.24 31.94 -14.27
N SER A 147 -28.01 32.44 -14.23
CA SER A 147 -27.03 32.28 -15.32
C SER A 147 -25.62 32.57 -14.82
N HIS A 148 -24.60 32.20 -15.59
CA HIS A 148 -23.22 32.59 -15.33
C HIS A 148 -22.45 32.82 -16.64
N THR A 149 -21.32 33.51 -16.55
CA THR A 149 -20.18 33.33 -17.47
C THR A 149 -18.99 32.83 -16.65
N ASP A 150 -17.77 33.07 -17.09
CA ASP A 150 -16.58 32.89 -16.28
C ASP A 150 -15.64 34.10 -16.43
N GLY A 151 -14.65 34.19 -15.54
CA GLY A 151 -13.62 35.22 -15.61
C GLY A 151 -12.90 35.46 -14.30
N VAL A 152 -11.88 36.31 -14.35
CA VAL A 152 -11.16 36.78 -13.15
C VAL A 152 -11.84 38.03 -12.62
N PHE A 153 -12.22 38.03 -11.34
CA PHE A 153 -12.82 39.19 -10.68
C PHE A 153 -12.53 39.18 -9.18
N GLU A 154 -12.76 40.32 -8.54
CA GLU A 154 -12.64 40.51 -7.09
C GLU A 154 -13.97 41.07 -6.54
N PRO A 155 -14.71 40.31 -5.71
CA PRO A 155 -15.90 40.82 -5.04
C PRO A 155 -15.54 41.98 -4.11
N LYS A 156 -16.33 43.06 -4.14
CA LYS A 156 -16.14 44.23 -3.27
C LYS A 156 -16.93 44.06 -1.98
N ASN A 157 -16.28 44.29 -0.85
CA ASN A 157 -16.92 44.32 0.46
C ASN A 157 -17.85 45.53 0.59
N THR A 158 -19.11 45.30 0.96
CA THR A 158 -20.13 46.37 1.05
C THR A 158 -20.62 46.62 2.48
N SER A 159 -20.58 45.61 3.36
CA SER A 159 -21.02 45.70 4.75
C SER A 159 -19.84 45.63 5.72
N ALA A 160 -19.06 46.72 5.78
CA ALA A 160 -17.76 46.76 6.48
C ALA A 160 -17.83 46.47 8.00
N LYS A 161 -19.02 46.52 8.63
CA LYS A 161 -19.19 46.27 10.07
C LYS A 161 -19.73 44.87 10.40
N HIS A 162 -20.07 44.05 9.40
CA HIS A 162 -20.57 42.71 9.67
C HIS A 162 -19.41 41.81 10.15
N PRO A 163 -19.58 40.97 11.20
CA PRO A 163 -18.49 40.16 11.75
C PRO A 163 -17.74 39.28 10.74
N ILE A 164 -18.41 38.88 9.66
CA ILE A 164 -17.79 38.09 8.58
C ILE A 164 -16.80 38.94 7.75
N ILE A 165 -17.13 40.19 7.45
CA ILE A 165 -16.38 41.04 6.51
C ILE A 165 -15.53 42.11 7.21
N ASP A 166 -15.77 42.40 8.49
CA ASP A 166 -14.99 43.38 9.24
C ASP A 166 -13.50 42.99 9.27
N GLY A 167 -12.65 43.86 8.72
CA GLY A 167 -11.22 43.60 8.51
C GLY A 167 -10.86 42.49 7.50
N PHE A 168 -11.84 41.87 6.84
CA PHE A 168 -11.61 40.85 5.81
C PHE A 168 -11.10 41.51 4.52
N LYS A 169 -10.02 40.97 3.96
CA LYS A 169 -9.52 41.39 2.63
C LYS A 169 -10.09 40.45 1.58
N SER A 170 -10.71 41.02 0.56
CA SER A 170 -11.20 40.25 -0.59
C SER A 170 -10.05 39.62 -1.37
N PHE A 171 -10.40 38.80 -2.35
CA PHE A 171 -9.45 38.06 -3.18
C PHE A 171 -9.90 38.07 -4.65
N SER A 172 -8.91 38.02 -5.55
CA SER A 172 -9.12 37.90 -6.98
C SER A 172 -8.81 36.47 -7.42
N ALA A 173 -9.73 35.84 -8.13
CA ALA A 173 -9.58 34.50 -8.67
C ALA A 173 -10.41 34.37 -9.95
N TRP A 174 -10.04 33.41 -10.80
CA TRP A 174 -10.95 32.97 -11.85
C TRP A 174 -12.05 32.12 -11.21
N ASP A 175 -13.31 32.41 -11.53
CA ASP A 175 -14.48 31.70 -11.02
C ASP A 175 -15.65 31.86 -12.00
N GLU A 176 -16.75 31.14 -11.77
CA GLU A 176 -17.99 31.37 -12.52
C GLU A 176 -18.66 32.66 -12.05
N THR A 177 -19.00 33.54 -12.99
CA THR A 177 -19.60 34.84 -12.71
C THR A 177 -21.12 34.74 -12.55
N TYR A 178 -21.58 34.06 -11.51
CA TYR A 178 -23.01 33.85 -11.23
C TYR A 178 -23.83 35.14 -11.24
N VAL A 179 -25.08 35.00 -11.67
CA VAL A 179 -26.16 35.99 -11.63
C VAL A 179 -27.37 35.29 -11.05
N HIS A 180 -28.10 35.97 -10.16
CA HIS A 180 -29.24 35.38 -9.46
C HIS A 180 -30.56 36.10 -9.81
N ASP A 181 -31.68 35.41 -9.59
CA ASP A 181 -33.02 35.99 -9.52
C ASP A 181 -33.72 35.60 -8.20
N ASN A 182 -34.99 35.97 -8.05
CA ASN A 182 -35.81 35.66 -6.86
C ASN A 182 -35.11 36.03 -5.54
N HIS A 183 -34.49 37.21 -5.56
CA HIS A 183 -33.81 37.79 -4.42
C HIS A 183 -34.76 38.00 -3.24
N GLY A 184 -34.35 37.52 -2.06
CA GLY A 184 -35.03 37.85 -0.81
C GLY A 184 -34.72 39.29 -0.37
N ASP A 185 -35.74 39.99 0.13
CA ASP A 185 -35.62 41.38 0.62
C ASP A 185 -34.98 41.47 2.03
N ASP A 186 -34.89 40.35 2.75
CA ASP A 186 -34.38 40.25 4.12
C ASP A 186 -32.87 39.96 4.21
N ARG A 187 -32.14 40.11 3.10
CA ARG A 187 -30.71 39.84 3.02
C ARG A 187 -29.85 41.04 3.43
N VAL A 188 -28.76 40.75 4.13
CA VAL A 188 -27.65 41.68 4.31
C VAL A 188 -26.55 41.30 3.32
N ILE A 189 -26.33 42.16 2.33
CA ILE A 189 -25.29 41.95 1.31
C ILE A 189 -23.92 42.27 1.91
N LEU A 190 -23.03 41.28 1.89
CA LEU A 190 -21.68 41.35 2.43
C LEU A 190 -20.64 41.71 1.36
N GLN A 191 -20.83 41.18 0.15
CA GLN A 191 -19.97 41.46 -1.01
C GLN A 191 -20.82 41.61 -2.28
N THR A 192 -20.34 42.42 -3.24
CA THR A 192 -20.91 42.52 -4.59
C THR A 192 -19.85 42.33 -5.67
N ARG A 193 -20.22 41.72 -6.80
CA ARG A 193 -19.45 41.79 -8.05
C ARG A 193 -20.12 42.83 -8.94
N GLU A 194 -19.51 44.00 -9.06
CA GLU A 194 -20.17 45.18 -9.65
C GLU A 194 -21.48 45.50 -8.91
N GLN A 195 -22.64 45.25 -9.52
CA GLN A 195 -23.97 45.43 -8.94
C GLN A 195 -24.61 44.11 -8.47
N GLU A 196 -24.04 42.96 -8.83
CA GLU A 196 -24.58 41.64 -8.49
C GLU A 196 -24.26 41.29 -7.02
N PRO A 197 -25.27 40.95 -6.19
CA PRO A 197 -25.04 40.39 -4.86
C PRO A 197 -24.20 39.11 -4.94
N TRP A 198 -23.09 39.07 -4.21
CA TRP A 198 -22.12 37.99 -4.32
C TRP A 198 -22.08 37.10 -3.07
N THR A 199 -21.99 37.75 -1.92
CA THR A 199 -22.01 37.10 -0.60
C THR A 199 -23.06 37.81 0.23
N TRP A 200 -23.91 37.07 0.92
CA TRP A 200 -24.94 37.63 1.79
C TRP A 200 -25.25 36.74 2.97
N VAL A 201 -25.94 37.33 3.95
CA VAL A 201 -26.51 36.61 5.07
C VAL A 201 -27.98 36.97 5.25
N ARG A 202 -28.74 36.09 5.90
CA ARG A 202 -30.09 36.37 6.38
C ARG A 202 -30.42 35.53 7.62
N ASN A 203 -31.49 35.87 8.30
CA ASN A 203 -31.99 35.09 9.44
C ASN A 203 -33.22 34.28 9.03
N GLN A 204 -33.38 33.09 9.60
CA GLN A 204 -34.57 32.25 9.45
C GLN A 204 -34.95 31.71 10.83
N GLY A 205 -36.08 32.17 11.38
CA GLY A 205 -36.41 31.91 12.78
C GLY A 205 -35.28 32.38 13.70
N ASN A 206 -34.76 31.47 14.54
CA ASN A 206 -33.59 31.74 15.38
C ASN A 206 -32.25 31.44 14.69
N GLY A 207 -32.26 30.78 13.53
CA GLY A 207 -31.05 30.40 12.80
C GLY A 207 -30.55 31.45 11.82
N ARG A 208 -29.39 31.15 11.26
CA ARG A 208 -28.61 32.06 10.42
C ARG A 208 -28.21 31.36 9.13
N VAL A 209 -28.42 32.05 8.02
CA VAL A 209 -28.09 31.58 6.69
C VAL A 209 -26.97 32.44 6.11
N PHE A 210 -25.93 31.80 5.60
CA PHE A 210 -24.85 32.42 4.84
C PHE A 210 -24.83 31.88 3.42
N TYR A 211 -24.64 32.75 2.43
CA TYR A 211 -24.40 32.35 1.06
C TYR A 211 -23.21 33.11 0.47
N THR A 212 -22.42 32.43 -0.35
CA THR A 212 -21.44 33.03 -1.26
C THR A 212 -21.53 32.37 -2.61
N ALA A 213 -21.49 33.16 -3.68
CA ALA A 213 -21.42 32.65 -5.05
C ALA A 213 -20.01 32.16 -5.44
N SER A 214 -18.98 32.51 -4.66
CA SER A 214 -17.61 32.01 -4.89
C SER A 214 -17.48 30.53 -4.58
N GLY A 215 -16.76 29.80 -5.44
CA GLY A 215 -16.34 28.43 -5.16
C GLY A 215 -16.58 27.40 -6.27
N HIS A 216 -16.68 27.78 -7.55
CA HIS A 216 -16.66 26.81 -8.64
C HIS A 216 -15.29 26.14 -8.74
N ASP A 217 -14.27 26.98 -8.94
CA ASP A 217 -12.93 26.55 -9.35
C ASP A 217 -12.00 26.24 -8.17
N HIS A 218 -11.12 25.25 -8.34
CA HIS A 218 -10.14 24.87 -7.31
C HIS A 218 -9.24 26.02 -6.87
N ARG A 219 -8.93 26.96 -7.78
CA ARG A 219 -8.16 28.17 -7.48
C ARG A 219 -8.77 29.00 -6.36
N VAL A 220 -10.09 28.99 -6.19
CA VAL A 220 -10.76 29.66 -5.06
C VAL A 220 -10.57 28.86 -3.78
N TRP A 221 -10.76 27.55 -3.85
CA TRP A 221 -10.61 26.64 -2.72
C TRP A 221 -9.17 26.56 -2.20
N ASP A 222 -8.16 26.86 -3.00
CA ASP A 222 -6.76 26.86 -2.56
C ASP A 222 -6.33 28.18 -1.90
N LEU A 223 -7.18 29.20 -1.85
CA LEU A 223 -6.88 30.50 -1.25
C LEU A 223 -7.09 30.51 0.27
N PRO A 224 -6.09 30.92 1.07
CA PRO A 224 -6.26 31.15 2.51
C PRO A 224 -7.34 32.17 2.84
N GLN A 225 -7.55 33.17 1.99
CA GLN A 225 -8.62 34.17 2.14
C GLN A 225 -10.00 33.52 2.05
N PHE A 226 -10.18 32.52 1.18
CA PHE A 226 -11.45 31.82 1.08
C PHE A 226 -11.69 30.92 2.30
N HIS A 227 -10.65 30.24 2.82
CA HIS A 227 -10.74 29.50 4.08
C HIS A 227 -11.12 30.41 5.25
N GLU A 228 -10.53 31.59 5.33
CA GLU A 228 -10.86 32.60 6.35
C GLU A 228 -12.32 33.08 6.23
N LEU A 229 -12.81 33.32 5.01
CA LEU A 229 -14.21 33.67 4.77
C LEU A 229 -15.16 32.58 5.28
N LEU A 230 -14.89 31.32 4.92
CA LEU A 230 -15.71 30.17 5.34
C LEU A 230 -15.65 29.95 6.85
N LYS A 231 -14.48 30.11 7.48
CA LYS A 231 -14.33 30.04 8.94
C LYS A 231 -15.22 31.06 9.64
N ARG A 232 -15.13 32.33 9.22
CA ARG A 232 -15.96 33.40 9.79
C ARG A 232 -17.44 33.18 9.54
N ALA A 233 -17.79 32.65 8.37
CA ALA A 233 -19.16 32.28 8.05
C ALA A 233 -19.68 31.18 8.98
N VAL A 234 -18.90 30.14 9.26
CA VAL A 234 -19.26 29.08 10.23
C VAL A 234 -19.46 29.67 11.62
N TYR A 235 -18.47 30.41 12.15
CA TYR A 235 -18.56 31.01 13.50
C TYR A 235 -19.78 31.93 13.67
N TRP A 236 -20.15 32.66 12.61
CA TRP A 236 -21.34 33.49 12.64
C TRP A 236 -22.62 32.67 12.53
N SER A 237 -22.67 31.67 11.64
CA SER A 237 -23.88 30.93 11.29
C SER A 237 -24.35 29.97 12.38
N VAL A 238 -23.44 29.36 13.15
CA VAL A 238 -23.80 28.45 14.26
C VAL A 238 -24.44 29.18 15.46
N GLY A 239 -24.44 30.52 15.44
CA GLY A 239 -25.03 31.33 16.51
C GLY A 239 -24.15 31.43 17.77
N PRO A 240 -24.56 32.31 18.72
CA PRO A 240 -23.74 32.65 19.89
C PRO A 240 -23.60 31.51 20.90
N GLU A 241 -24.57 30.60 20.99
CA GLU A 241 -24.53 29.48 21.94
C GLU A 241 -23.47 28.46 21.53
N ALA A 242 -23.57 27.88 20.32
CA ALA A 242 -22.59 26.91 19.82
C ALA A 242 -21.18 27.51 19.71
N TYR A 243 -21.05 28.74 19.20
CA TYR A 243 -19.76 29.42 19.19
C TYR A 243 -19.22 29.70 20.61
N GLY A 244 -20.10 29.90 21.59
CA GLY A 244 -19.75 29.98 23.01
C GLY A 244 -19.11 28.70 23.53
N LYS A 245 -19.63 27.53 23.13
CA LYS A 245 -19.10 26.20 23.47
C LYS A 245 -17.69 25.99 22.91
N LEU A 246 -17.45 26.43 21.68
CA LEU A 246 -16.11 26.42 21.07
C LEU A 246 -15.14 27.32 21.83
N LYS A 247 -15.54 28.57 22.14
CA LYS A 247 -14.67 29.48 22.92
C LYS A 247 -14.36 28.93 24.30
N ALA A 248 -15.30 28.22 24.92
CA ALA A 248 -15.10 27.58 26.22
C ALA A 248 -14.17 26.37 26.18
N LEU A 249 -13.95 25.76 25.00
CA LEU A 249 -12.99 24.66 24.80
C LEU A 249 -11.55 25.11 25.02
N ASP A 250 -11.27 26.40 24.80
CA ASP A 250 -9.94 26.99 24.95
C ASP A 250 -8.88 26.21 24.17
N LEU A 251 -8.97 26.32 22.83
CA LEU A 251 -8.07 25.65 21.90
C LEU A 251 -6.61 26.02 22.20
N PRO A 252 -5.69 25.06 22.16
CA PRO A 252 -4.29 25.31 22.47
C PRO A 252 -3.65 26.24 21.45
N LYS A 253 -2.70 27.06 21.91
CA LYS A 253 -1.81 27.79 21.03
C LYS A 253 -0.75 26.84 20.49
N LEU A 254 -0.66 26.73 19.17
CA LEU A 254 0.33 25.89 18.50
C LEU A 254 1.69 26.62 18.46
N GLU A 255 2.47 26.47 19.53
CA GLU A 255 3.82 27.02 19.58
C GLU A 255 4.76 26.27 18.66
N MET A 256 5.60 27.01 17.94
CA MET A 256 6.63 26.46 17.06
C MET A 256 8.00 26.46 17.76
N GLU A 257 8.85 25.51 17.41
CA GLU A 257 10.26 25.45 17.77
C GLU A 257 11.15 25.20 16.56
N LYS A 258 12.42 25.57 16.66
CA LYS A 258 13.40 25.35 15.60
C LYS A 258 13.81 23.88 15.56
N VAL A 259 13.77 23.29 14.38
CA VAL A 259 14.14 21.89 14.14
C VAL A 259 14.87 21.76 12.80
N GLU A 260 15.49 20.62 12.56
CA GLU A 260 15.95 20.23 11.22
C GLU A 260 15.26 18.92 10.84
N LEU A 261 14.26 19.02 9.96
CA LEU A 261 13.47 17.89 9.52
C LEU A 261 13.44 17.75 8.00
N PRO A 262 13.39 16.52 7.47
CA PRO A 262 13.22 16.29 6.05
C PRO A 262 11.84 16.74 5.57
N GLY A 263 11.79 17.56 4.51
CA GLY A 263 10.54 18.00 3.90
C GLY A 263 10.33 17.38 2.52
N TYR A 264 9.94 16.12 2.47
CA TYR A 264 9.74 15.35 1.23
C TYR A 264 8.71 15.97 0.27
N LEU A 265 7.59 16.50 0.79
CA LEU A 265 6.53 17.12 -0.01
C LEU A 265 7.02 18.35 -0.80
N LYS A 266 7.81 19.20 -0.15
CA LYS A 266 8.35 20.44 -0.73
C LYS A 266 9.79 20.30 -1.23
N ARG A 267 10.39 19.12 -1.06
CA ARG A 267 11.81 18.80 -1.32
C ARG A 267 12.78 19.82 -0.72
N GLN A 268 12.52 20.24 0.51
CA GLN A 268 13.31 21.26 1.21
C GLN A 268 13.36 20.96 2.71
N LEU A 269 14.36 21.52 3.40
CA LEU A 269 14.49 21.42 4.83
C LEU A 269 13.30 22.11 5.52
N ILE A 270 12.71 21.44 6.51
CA ILE A 270 11.76 22.03 7.44
C ILE A 270 12.56 22.55 8.65
N THR A 271 12.51 23.86 8.88
CA THR A 271 13.31 24.55 9.91
C THR A 271 12.54 24.83 11.20
N GLU A 272 11.22 24.69 11.18
CA GLU A 272 10.36 24.91 12.34
C GLU A 272 9.24 23.86 12.36
N ALA A 273 8.87 23.40 13.55
CA ALA A 273 7.77 22.49 13.77
C ALA A 273 7.05 22.80 15.08
N GLN A 274 5.82 22.32 15.22
CA GLN A 274 5.04 22.51 16.45
C GLN A 274 5.74 21.80 17.62
N LYS A 275 5.69 22.38 18.82
CA LYS A 275 6.03 21.69 20.08
C LYS A 275 4.99 20.62 20.43
N PRO A 276 5.35 19.61 21.25
CA PRO A 276 4.37 18.65 21.74
C PRO A 276 3.34 19.35 22.63
N LEU A 277 2.09 18.88 22.58
CA LEU A 277 0.99 19.34 23.42
C LEU A 277 0.78 18.39 24.59
N SER A 278 0.11 18.86 25.64
CA SER A 278 -0.43 17.97 26.67
C SER A 278 -1.46 16.99 26.06
N PRO A 279 -1.71 15.82 26.68
CA PRO A 279 -2.77 14.91 26.22
C PRO A 279 -4.13 15.61 26.08
N GLU A 280 -4.47 16.45 27.06
CA GLU A 280 -5.73 17.19 27.12
C GLU A 280 -5.84 18.20 25.95
N ASP A 281 -4.78 18.95 25.68
CA ASP A 281 -4.77 19.94 24.59
C ASP A 281 -4.77 19.30 23.20
N SER A 282 -4.05 18.20 23.04
CA SER A 282 -4.04 17.45 21.78
C SER A 282 -5.41 16.85 21.46
N MET A 283 -6.13 16.33 22.47
CA MET A 283 -7.50 15.82 22.29
C MET A 283 -8.47 16.91 21.82
N LYS A 284 -8.25 18.19 22.18
CA LYS A 284 -9.05 19.32 21.66
C LYS A 284 -8.87 19.53 20.15
N LEU A 285 -7.84 18.94 19.54
CA LEU A 285 -7.55 18.98 18.10
C LEU A 285 -7.99 17.71 17.35
N ALA A 286 -8.49 16.69 18.07
CA ALA A 286 -8.97 15.45 17.49
C ALA A 286 -10.45 15.53 17.09
N GLN A 287 -10.80 14.73 16.07
CA GLN A 287 -12.15 14.49 15.60
C GLN A 287 -12.43 12.99 15.60
N VAL A 288 -13.62 12.61 16.06
CA VAL A 288 -14.25 11.29 15.92
C VAL A 288 -15.61 11.47 15.23
N PRO A 289 -16.27 10.39 14.74
CA PRO A 289 -17.57 10.52 14.11
C PRO A 289 -18.61 11.22 15.01
N PRO A 290 -19.56 11.98 14.43
CA PRO A 290 -20.67 12.55 15.19
C PRO A 290 -21.42 11.46 15.98
N GLY A 291 -21.73 11.76 17.24
CA GLY A 291 -22.33 10.80 18.16
C GLY A 291 -21.34 9.81 18.81
N PHE A 292 -20.04 9.95 18.57
CA PHE A 292 -18.98 9.20 19.26
C PHE A 292 -18.23 10.09 20.25
N GLU A 293 -17.44 9.45 21.12
CA GLU A 293 -16.52 10.12 22.03
C GLU A 293 -15.13 9.50 21.98
N LEU A 294 -14.12 10.35 22.18
CA LEU A 294 -12.72 9.97 22.34
C LEU A 294 -12.38 10.03 23.83
N SER A 295 -11.88 8.93 24.39
CA SER A 295 -11.38 8.89 25.76
C SER A 295 -9.88 8.58 25.77
N LEU A 296 -9.14 9.24 26.66
CA LEU A 296 -7.76 8.90 26.96
C LEU A 296 -7.76 7.75 27.97
N PHE A 297 -7.10 6.64 27.64
CA PHE A 297 -6.91 5.50 28.53
C PHE A 297 -5.57 5.56 29.28
N ALA A 298 -4.49 5.85 28.56
CA ALA A 298 -3.15 6.00 29.13
C ALA A 298 -2.32 7.01 28.32
N SER A 299 -1.36 7.69 28.95
CA SER A 299 -0.45 8.62 28.30
C SER A 299 0.91 8.65 29.00
N GLU A 300 1.81 9.47 28.47
CA GLU A 300 3.02 9.87 29.17
C GLU A 300 2.71 10.53 30.54
N PRO A 301 3.60 10.38 31.55
CA PRO A 301 4.87 9.64 31.52
C PRO A 301 4.75 8.13 31.73
N ASP A 302 3.55 7.62 32.05
CA ASP A 302 3.35 6.21 32.44
C ASP A 302 3.48 5.25 31.26
N ILE A 303 3.02 5.67 30.09
CA ILE A 303 3.22 4.98 28.81
C ILE A 303 3.86 5.94 27.81
N VAL A 304 4.93 5.49 27.16
CA VAL A 304 5.56 6.24 26.06
C VAL A 304 5.69 5.34 24.85
N ASN A 305 5.60 5.92 23.65
CA ASN A 305 5.74 5.23 22.37
C ASN A 305 5.00 3.87 22.29
N PRO A 306 3.68 3.80 22.56
CA PRO A 306 2.93 2.55 22.43
C PRO A 306 2.80 2.16 20.95
N ILE A 307 3.07 0.89 20.62
CA ILE A 307 3.03 0.42 19.22
C ILE A 307 2.06 -0.75 18.98
N ALA A 308 1.71 -1.51 20.02
CA ALA A 308 0.78 -2.63 19.92
C ALA A 308 0.11 -2.94 21.27
N LEU A 309 -1.12 -3.45 21.22
CA LEU A 309 -1.92 -3.87 22.37
C LEU A 309 -2.37 -5.32 22.22
N SER A 310 -2.55 -6.01 23.34
CA SER A 310 -3.28 -7.27 23.42
C SER A 310 -3.97 -7.38 24.77
N TRP A 311 -5.04 -8.18 24.86
CA TRP A 311 -5.77 -8.39 26.11
C TRP A 311 -5.74 -9.85 26.53
N ASP A 312 -5.59 -10.10 27.82
CA ASP A 312 -5.72 -11.44 28.38
C ASP A 312 -7.20 -11.86 28.52
N ALA A 313 -7.42 -13.11 28.93
CA ALA A 313 -8.77 -13.65 29.15
C ALA A 313 -9.54 -12.97 30.32
N LYS A 314 -8.90 -12.06 31.07
CA LYS A 314 -9.55 -11.21 32.10
C LYS A 314 -9.87 -9.82 31.56
N GLY A 315 -9.49 -9.51 30.32
CA GLY A 315 -9.65 -8.21 29.68
C GLY A 315 -8.61 -7.17 30.09
N ARG A 316 -7.51 -7.56 30.75
CA ARG A 316 -6.42 -6.63 31.11
C ARG A 316 -5.60 -6.28 29.88
N CYS A 317 -5.22 -5.02 29.74
CA CYS A 317 -4.50 -4.51 28.56
C CYS A 317 -2.99 -4.66 28.74
N PHE A 318 -2.33 -5.37 27.82
CA PHE A 318 -0.88 -5.50 27.71
C PHE A 318 -0.39 -4.64 26.55
N VAL A 319 0.57 -3.77 26.82
CA VAL A 319 1.06 -2.74 25.91
C VAL A 319 2.53 -2.96 25.62
N ILE A 320 2.92 -2.99 24.35
CA ILE A 320 4.34 -2.78 23.99
C ILE A 320 4.64 -1.29 24.02
N GLN A 321 5.63 -0.93 24.83
CA GLN A 321 6.28 0.38 24.84
C GLN A 321 7.68 0.25 24.25
N THR A 322 7.99 1.07 23.24
CA THR A 322 9.31 1.04 22.57
C THR A 322 10.03 2.40 22.60
N THR A 323 11.19 2.43 23.24
CA THR A 323 12.12 3.56 23.23
C THR A 323 13.34 3.30 22.35
N ASP A 324 13.57 2.04 21.98
CA ASP A 324 14.70 1.61 21.15
C ASP A 324 14.35 1.67 19.65
N TYR A 325 13.07 1.54 19.27
CA TYR A 325 12.67 1.65 17.86
C TYR A 325 12.95 3.07 17.32
N PRO A 326 13.47 3.21 16.08
CA PRO A 326 13.79 2.13 15.15
C PRO A 326 15.24 1.63 15.18
N ASN A 327 16.19 2.37 15.76
CA ASN A 327 17.63 2.17 15.49
C ASN A 327 18.43 1.44 16.58
N ASP A 328 17.94 1.40 17.82
CA ASP A 328 18.71 0.86 18.96
C ASP A 328 18.52 -0.66 19.07
N LEU A 329 19.08 -1.40 18.11
CA LEU A 329 19.08 -2.87 18.14
C LEU A 329 20.05 -3.40 19.21
N HIS A 330 19.53 -4.30 20.06
CA HIS A 330 20.26 -4.93 21.14
C HIS A 330 20.30 -6.45 20.99
N GLU A 331 21.46 -7.05 21.25
CA GLU A 331 21.60 -8.50 21.36
C GLU A 331 21.29 -8.97 22.78
N GLY A 332 20.66 -10.14 22.91
CA GLY A 332 20.30 -10.72 24.20
C GLY A 332 19.34 -9.86 25.02
N LYS A 333 19.35 -10.03 26.35
CA LYS A 333 18.44 -9.33 27.29
C LYS A 333 18.97 -7.94 27.68
N MET A 334 19.33 -7.12 26.69
CA MET A 334 20.01 -5.83 26.92
C MET A 334 19.22 -4.60 26.45
N GLY A 335 18.09 -4.77 25.77
CA GLY A 335 17.28 -3.63 25.32
C GLY A 335 16.52 -2.94 26.46
N ASN A 336 15.87 -1.84 26.13
CA ASN A 336 15.15 -0.98 27.07
C ASN A 336 13.63 -1.08 26.93
N ASP A 337 13.16 -1.73 25.86
CA ASP A 337 11.74 -1.88 25.57
C ASP A 337 11.04 -2.83 26.54
N LYS A 338 9.73 -2.62 26.70
CA LYS A 338 8.93 -3.26 27.75
C LYS A 338 7.56 -3.70 27.25
N ILE A 339 7.01 -4.70 27.93
CA ILE A 339 5.58 -5.00 27.94
C ILE A 339 5.02 -4.57 29.29
N ILE A 340 4.01 -3.71 29.28
CA ILE A 340 3.39 -3.11 30.46
C ILE A 340 1.93 -3.55 30.52
N ILE A 341 1.48 -4.00 31.70
CA ILE A 341 0.06 -4.21 32.00
C ILE A 341 -0.50 -2.88 32.48
N CYS A 342 -1.54 -2.40 31.80
CA CYS A 342 -2.28 -1.20 32.15
C CYS A 342 -3.63 -1.59 32.74
N ASP A 343 -3.78 -1.44 34.05
CA ASP A 343 -5.00 -1.74 34.79
C ASP A 343 -5.77 -0.45 35.12
N ASP A 344 -7.08 -0.52 34.92
CA ASP A 344 -8.07 0.44 35.39
C ASP A 344 -8.72 -0.16 36.66
N THR A 345 -8.19 0.21 37.84
CA THR A 345 -8.56 -0.44 39.10
C THR A 345 -9.82 0.17 39.73
N ASP A 346 -10.15 1.41 39.40
CA ASP A 346 -11.37 2.10 39.85
C ASP A 346 -12.53 2.07 38.84
N LYS A 347 -12.28 1.57 37.62
CA LYS A 347 -13.24 1.39 36.52
C LYS A 347 -13.76 2.70 35.94
N ASP A 348 -12.99 3.78 36.03
CA ASP A 348 -13.34 5.08 35.44
C ASP A 348 -13.08 5.15 33.93
N GLY A 349 -12.43 4.13 33.37
CA GLY A 349 -12.06 4.05 31.97
C GLY A 349 -10.65 4.55 31.65
N ARG A 350 -9.81 4.77 32.66
CA ARG A 350 -8.40 5.15 32.53
C ARG A 350 -7.54 4.16 33.30
N ALA A 351 -6.34 3.89 32.78
CA ALA A 351 -5.37 3.13 33.54
C ALA A 351 -4.83 3.98 34.70
N ASP A 352 -4.84 3.41 35.90
CA ASP A 352 -4.31 4.03 37.12
C ASP A 352 -3.12 3.22 37.71
N LYS A 353 -2.92 1.99 37.22
CA LYS A 353 -1.85 1.10 37.65
C LYS A 353 -1.10 0.54 36.44
N PHE A 354 0.22 0.68 36.48
CA PHE A 354 1.13 0.25 35.42
C PHE A 354 2.14 -0.76 35.97
N THR A 355 2.09 -2.01 35.50
CA THR A 355 2.98 -3.08 35.94
C THR A 355 3.88 -3.50 34.79
N THR A 356 5.20 -3.41 34.96
CA THR A 356 6.13 -3.96 33.95
C THR A 356 6.08 -5.48 34.01
N PHE A 357 5.41 -6.10 33.03
CA PHE A 357 5.30 -7.55 32.90
C PHE A 357 6.60 -8.15 32.37
N ALA A 358 7.19 -7.54 31.34
CA ALA A 358 8.49 -7.94 30.82
C ALA A 358 9.30 -6.70 30.43
N ASP A 359 10.60 -6.73 30.69
CA ASP A 359 11.57 -5.72 30.28
C ASP A 359 12.69 -6.35 29.44
N LYS A 360 13.74 -5.58 29.11
CA LYS A 360 14.90 -6.12 28.37
C LYS A 360 14.52 -6.75 27.03
N LEU A 361 13.59 -6.12 26.33
CA LEU A 361 13.19 -6.43 24.97
C LEU A 361 13.94 -5.52 24.01
N SER A 362 14.15 -5.98 22.78
CA SER A 362 14.84 -5.23 21.73
C SER A 362 13.89 -5.07 20.55
N ILE A 363 13.23 -3.92 20.47
CA ILE A 363 12.30 -3.58 19.40
C ILE A 363 11.21 -4.67 19.22
N PRO A 364 10.42 -4.95 20.28
CA PRO A 364 9.23 -5.75 20.11
C PRO A 364 8.20 -4.98 19.26
N ALA A 365 7.62 -5.64 18.26
CA ALA A 365 6.71 -5.00 17.31
C ALA A 365 5.28 -5.53 17.41
N SER A 366 5.06 -6.67 18.06
CA SER A 366 3.74 -7.23 18.28
C SER A 366 3.71 -8.23 19.43
N LEU A 367 2.54 -8.41 20.04
CA LEU A 367 2.30 -9.37 21.11
C LEU A 367 0.92 -10.02 20.98
N VAL A 368 0.75 -11.19 21.59
CA VAL A 368 -0.56 -11.80 21.82
C VAL A 368 -0.61 -12.49 23.18
N CYS A 369 -1.66 -12.24 23.96
CA CYS A 369 -1.91 -12.95 25.21
C CYS A 369 -2.49 -14.34 24.90
N VAL A 370 -1.86 -15.39 25.42
CA VAL A 370 -2.23 -16.78 25.14
C VAL A 370 -1.78 -17.73 26.25
N ASN A 371 -2.57 -18.76 26.56
CA ASN A 371 -2.21 -19.81 27.54
C ASN A 371 -1.73 -19.28 28.91
N GLY A 372 -2.27 -18.14 29.36
CA GLY A 372 -1.88 -17.50 30.62
C GLY A 372 -0.51 -16.80 30.59
N GLY A 373 0.06 -16.57 29.42
CA GLY A 373 1.27 -15.78 29.20
C GLY A 373 1.14 -14.90 27.96
N VAL A 374 2.28 -14.47 27.42
CA VAL A 374 2.39 -13.60 26.24
C VAL A 374 3.39 -14.19 25.25
N ILE A 375 3.01 -14.23 23.99
CA ILE A 375 3.94 -14.43 22.88
C ILE A 375 4.26 -13.07 22.27
N ALA A 376 5.55 -12.73 22.16
CA ALA A 376 6.01 -11.44 21.68
C ALA A 376 6.97 -11.58 20.49
N ALA A 377 6.74 -10.79 19.44
CA ALA A 377 7.66 -10.64 18.31
C ALA A 377 8.74 -9.62 18.66
N ASN A 378 9.87 -10.11 19.18
CA ASN A 378 11.03 -9.35 19.65
C ASN A 378 12.11 -9.25 18.56
N CYS A 379 11.82 -8.47 17.52
CA CYS A 379 12.66 -8.27 16.34
C CYS A 379 13.08 -9.58 15.62
N SER A 380 14.24 -10.16 15.95
CA SER A 380 14.78 -11.39 15.34
C SER A 380 14.15 -12.69 15.85
N GLU A 381 13.39 -12.61 16.95
CA GLU A 381 12.90 -13.75 17.71
C GLU A 381 11.41 -13.63 18.06
N ILE A 382 10.73 -14.78 18.15
CA ILE A 382 9.45 -14.93 18.83
C ILE A 382 9.70 -15.49 20.23
N LEU A 383 9.30 -14.74 21.25
CA LEU A 383 9.48 -15.11 22.65
C LEU A 383 8.19 -15.60 23.28
N TRP A 384 8.28 -16.61 24.14
CA TRP A 384 7.28 -16.96 25.14
C TRP A 384 7.65 -16.32 26.47
N LEU A 385 6.70 -15.61 27.06
CA LEU A 385 6.83 -14.90 28.33
C LEU A 385 5.69 -15.32 29.25
N LYS A 386 5.98 -15.75 30.48
CA LYS A 386 4.94 -16.18 31.42
C LYS A 386 5.30 -15.82 32.85
N ASP A 387 4.29 -15.39 33.59
CA ASP A 387 4.28 -15.34 35.05
C ASP A 387 3.84 -16.70 35.60
N SER A 388 4.71 -17.36 36.35
CA SER A 388 4.48 -18.66 36.98
C SER A 388 4.14 -18.58 38.47
N ASN A 389 4.29 -17.40 39.10
CA ASN A 389 4.16 -17.21 40.54
C ASN A 389 3.00 -16.26 40.95
N GLY A 390 2.38 -15.57 39.99
CA GLY A 390 1.22 -14.70 40.17
C GLY A 390 1.54 -13.27 40.59
N ASP A 391 2.77 -12.79 40.42
CA ASP A 391 3.19 -11.42 40.74
C ASP A 391 3.05 -10.42 39.58
N ASP A 392 2.43 -10.85 38.47
CA ASP A 392 2.25 -10.10 37.22
C ASP A 392 3.58 -9.72 36.54
N LYS A 393 4.66 -10.49 36.77
CA LYS A 393 5.94 -10.37 36.08
C LYS A 393 6.35 -11.68 35.43
N ALA A 394 6.85 -11.60 34.21
CA ALA A 394 7.33 -12.76 33.48
C ALA A 394 8.66 -13.26 34.06
N ASP A 395 8.61 -14.36 34.82
CA ASP A 395 9.79 -15.10 35.30
C ASP A 395 10.23 -16.19 34.31
N VAL A 396 9.35 -16.61 33.41
CA VAL A 396 9.67 -17.52 32.30
C VAL A 396 9.90 -16.70 31.02
N ARG A 397 11.05 -16.93 30.36
CA ARG A 397 11.36 -16.41 29.02
C ARG A 397 12.03 -17.49 28.18
N GLU A 398 11.38 -17.86 27.08
CA GLU A 398 11.87 -18.87 26.16
C GLU A 398 11.80 -18.36 24.72
N THR A 399 12.82 -18.63 23.90
CA THR A 399 12.78 -18.33 22.47
C THR A 399 12.08 -19.48 21.76
N LEU A 400 10.91 -19.22 21.17
CA LEU A 400 10.14 -20.20 20.42
C LEU A 400 10.67 -20.36 19.00
N ILE A 401 10.94 -19.24 18.34
CA ILE A 401 11.39 -19.19 16.93
C ILE A 401 12.45 -18.10 16.81
N SER A 402 13.54 -18.42 16.11
CA SER A 402 14.61 -17.47 15.76
C SER A 402 14.90 -17.53 14.26
N GLY A 403 15.40 -16.45 13.67
CA GLY A 403 15.78 -16.41 12.25
C GLY A 403 15.02 -15.38 11.42
N PHE A 404 14.28 -14.48 12.07
CA PHE A 404 13.71 -13.31 11.40
C PHE A 404 14.81 -12.29 11.11
N GLY A 405 14.78 -11.71 9.92
CA GLY A 405 15.78 -10.73 9.50
C GLY A 405 15.63 -9.41 10.27
N THR A 406 16.76 -8.75 10.51
CA THR A 406 16.85 -7.45 11.18
C THR A 406 17.53 -6.39 10.32
N GLY A 407 17.70 -6.66 9.02
CA GLY A 407 18.34 -5.74 8.09
C GLY A 407 17.59 -4.42 7.96
N ASP A 408 16.29 -4.44 8.23
CA ASP A 408 15.44 -3.27 8.37
C ASP A 408 14.40 -3.53 9.47
N THR A 409 14.43 -2.77 10.56
CA THR A 409 13.51 -2.98 11.69
C THR A 409 12.09 -2.54 11.37
N HIS A 410 11.90 -1.75 10.31
CA HIS A 410 10.58 -1.44 9.76
C HIS A 410 9.89 -2.65 9.13
N ALA A 411 10.66 -3.64 8.67
CA ALA A 411 10.17 -4.77 7.90
C ALA A 411 10.17 -6.10 8.69
N GLY A 412 10.21 -5.99 10.02
CA GLY A 412 10.17 -7.13 10.94
C GLY A 412 8.78 -7.79 11.05
N VAL A 413 8.64 -8.67 12.02
CA VAL A 413 7.38 -9.34 12.33
C VAL A 413 6.39 -8.37 12.96
N SER A 414 5.13 -8.41 12.53
CA SER A 414 4.05 -7.62 13.14
C SER A 414 2.73 -8.39 13.17
N ASN A 415 1.71 -7.80 13.83
CA ASN A 415 0.33 -8.26 13.86
C ASN A 415 0.12 -9.75 14.28
N LEU A 416 0.74 -10.17 15.39
CA LEU A 416 0.45 -11.47 15.98
C LEU A 416 -1.03 -11.56 16.39
N ARG A 417 -1.73 -12.60 15.93
CA ARG A 417 -3.14 -12.84 16.24
C ARG A 417 -3.43 -14.31 16.53
N LEU A 418 -4.37 -14.54 17.44
CA LEU A 418 -4.93 -15.87 17.67
C LEU A 418 -5.82 -16.26 16.47
N GLY A 419 -5.55 -17.42 15.86
CA GLY A 419 -6.44 -18.02 14.87
C GLY A 419 -7.48 -18.94 15.53
N PRO A 420 -8.67 -19.12 14.96
CA PRO A 420 -9.68 -20.04 15.51
C PRO A 420 -9.24 -21.53 15.41
N ASP A 421 -8.18 -21.80 14.65
CA ASP A 421 -7.64 -23.13 14.35
C ASP A 421 -6.49 -23.56 15.26
N GLY A 422 -6.21 -22.77 16.31
CA GLY A 422 -5.14 -23.04 17.28
C GLY A 422 -3.76 -22.63 16.81
N TRP A 423 -3.65 -21.90 15.69
CA TRP A 423 -2.41 -21.31 15.21
C TRP A 423 -2.33 -19.82 15.55
N ILE A 424 -1.11 -19.32 15.69
CA ILE A 424 -0.86 -17.88 15.80
C ILE A 424 -0.47 -17.37 14.43
N TYR A 425 -1.19 -16.39 13.93
CA TYR A 425 -0.95 -15.74 12.65
C TYR A 425 -0.08 -14.50 12.86
N GLY A 426 0.72 -14.16 11.86
CA GLY A 426 1.51 -12.93 11.85
C GLY A 426 1.93 -12.55 10.44
N THR A 427 2.49 -11.36 10.31
CA THR A 427 3.05 -10.88 9.05
C THR A 427 4.52 -10.55 9.22
N VAL A 428 5.30 -10.66 8.15
CA VAL A 428 6.68 -10.15 8.11
C VAL A 428 6.87 -9.33 6.84
N GLY A 429 7.57 -8.21 6.95
CA GLY A 429 8.03 -7.44 5.81
C GLY A 429 9.20 -8.11 5.08
N TYR A 430 9.83 -7.38 4.17
CA TYR A 430 10.94 -7.86 3.34
C TYR A 430 12.22 -8.24 4.11
N SER A 431 12.28 -8.04 5.43
CA SER A 431 13.36 -8.62 6.25
C SER A 431 13.27 -10.15 6.31
N GLY A 432 12.07 -10.71 6.12
CA GLY A 432 11.84 -12.13 5.90
C GLY A 432 12.24 -13.05 7.04
N TYR A 433 12.23 -14.34 6.73
CA TYR A 433 12.60 -15.42 7.63
C TYR A 433 13.53 -16.41 6.94
N ASN A 434 14.56 -16.83 7.65
CA ASN A 434 15.45 -17.90 7.23
C ASN A 434 15.99 -18.64 8.46
N GLY A 435 15.45 -19.82 8.73
CA GLY A 435 15.81 -20.59 9.92
C GLY A 435 15.23 -22.00 9.91
N GLN A 436 15.40 -22.70 11.04
CA GLN A 436 14.90 -24.06 11.23
C GLN A 436 13.79 -24.05 12.29
N VAL A 437 12.65 -24.67 12.00
CA VAL A 437 11.53 -24.85 12.95
C VAL A 437 11.08 -26.30 12.90
N GLY A 438 10.92 -26.96 14.05
CA GLY A 438 10.48 -28.36 14.09
C GLY A 438 11.40 -29.34 13.36
N GLY A 439 12.68 -28.98 13.13
CA GLY A 439 13.62 -29.74 12.33
C GLY A 439 13.58 -29.44 10.81
N GLU A 440 12.64 -28.63 10.34
CA GLU A 440 12.49 -28.27 8.93
C GLU A 440 13.13 -26.90 8.63
N ASN A 441 13.85 -26.80 7.51
CA ASN A 441 14.35 -25.51 7.02
C ASN A 441 13.21 -24.73 6.37
N VAL A 442 12.89 -23.57 6.92
CA VAL A 442 11.82 -22.70 6.42
C VAL A 442 12.44 -21.38 5.99
N ARG A 443 12.06 -20.92 4.78
CA ARG A 443 12.54 -19.65 4.22
C ARG A 443 11.42 -18.96 3.44
N PHE A 444 11.21 -17.68 3.71
CA PHE A 444 10.27 -16.82 2.98
C PHE A 444 10.70 -15.36 3.10
N SER A 445 10.32 -14.52 2.13
CA SER A 445 10.78 -13.13 2.04
C SER A 445 9.88 -12.13 2.74
N SER A 446 8.57 -12.18 2.52
CA SER A 446 7.58 -11.26 3.09
C SER A 446 6.19 -11.85 2.92
N GLY A 447 5.26 -11.52 3.81
CA GLY A 447 3.87 -11.92 3.72
C GLY A 447 3.32 -12.52 5.01
N VAL A 448 2.26 -13.30 4.86
CA VAL A 448 1.51 -13.89 5.97
C VAL A 448 2.10 -15.25 6.32
N PHE A 449 2.34 -15.49 7.60
CA PHE A 449 2.76 -16.76 8.14
C PHE A 449 1.93 -17.13 9.37
N ARG A 450 2.05 -18.37 9.82
CA ARG A 450 1.51 -18.82 11.10
C ARG A 450 2.40 -19.85 11.77
N PHE A 451 2.29 -19.99 13.08
CA PHE A 451 3.04 -20.98 13.86
C PHE A 451 2.22 -21.57 15.00
N LEU A 452 2.60 -22.76 15.45
CA LEU A 452 2.00 -23.36 16.65
C LEU A 452 2.47 -22.63 17.91
N PRO A 453 1.64 -22.47 18.95
CA PRO A 453 1.98 -21.70 20.15
C PRO A 453 3.22 -22.18 20.91
N ASP A 454 3.62 -23.44 20.72
CA ASP A 454 4.81 -24.04 21.31
C ASP A 454 6.08 -23.90 20.43
N GLY A 455 5.96 -23.23 19.28
CA GLY A 455 7.07 -23.05 18.32
C GLY A 455 7.43 -24.32 17.54
N SER A 456 6.67 -25.41 17.67
CA SER A 456 7.02 -26.70 17.03
C SER A 456 6.85 -26.70 15.50
N LYS A 457 6.08 -25.76 14.94
CA LYS A 457 5.84 -25.66 13.49
C LYS A 457 5.61 -24.22 13.05
N LEU A 458 6.13 -23.87 11.87
CA LEU A 458 5.98 -22.57 11.20
C LEU A 458 5.59 -22.81 9.73
N GLU A 459 4.57 -22.09 9.25
CA GLU A 459 4.06 -22.21 7.89
C GLU A 459 3.93 -20.83 7.25
N PHE A 460 4.48 -20.69 6.04
CA PHE A 460 4.23 -19.53 5.19
C PHE A 460 2.95 -19.73 4.38
N LEU A 461 2.07 -18.72 4.36
CA LEU A 461 0.76 -18.82 3.72
C LEU A 461 0.73 -18.17 2.34
N GLN A 462 1.13 -16.90 2.23
CA GLN A 462 1.13 -16.15 0.97
C GLN A 462 1.96 -14.88 1.06
N SER A 463 2.61 -14.51 -0.04
CA SER A 463 3.33 -13.24 -0.18
C SER A 463 2.37 -12.07 -0.31
N THR A 464 2.67 -10.97 0.38
CA THR A 464 1.96 -9.70 0.23
C THR A 464 2.63 -8.80 -0.82
N THR A 465 1.97 -7.69 -1.16
CA THR A 465 2.45 -6.74 -2.18
C THR A 465 3.71 -6.00 -1.74
N ASN A 466 3.85 -5.70 -0.44
CA ASN A 466 4.98 -4.98 0.15
C ASN A 466 5.07 -5.20 1.69
N ASN A 467 5.77 -4.32 2.41
CA ASN A 467 5.89 -4.33 3.87
C ASN A 467 4.52 -4.30 4.56
N THR A 468 4.23 -5.34 5.34
CA THR A 468 2.88 -5.61 5.84
C THR A 468 2.78 -5.29 7.32
N TRP A 469 1.99 -4.27 7.63
CA TRP A 469 1.71 -3.80 8.99
C TRP A 469 0.24 -3.89 9.37
N GLY A 470 -0.60 -4.52 8.55
CA GLY A 470 -1.98 -4.85 8.91
C GLY A 470 -2.30 -6.31 8.67
N LEU A 471 -3.03 -6.89 9.61
CA LEU A 471 -3.69 -8.19 9.53
C LEU A 471 -4.99 -8.06 10.33
N GLY A 472 -6.06 -8.74 9.95
CA GLY A 472 -7.33 -8.78 10.66
C GLY A 472 -8.17 -9.98 10.25
N PHE A 473 -9.23 -10.24 11.02
CA PHE A 473 -10.20 -11.30 10.74
C PHE A 473 -11.60 -10.73 10.60
N THR A 474 -12.35 -11.20 9.60
CA THR A 474 -13.81 -11.07 9.59
C THR A 474 -14.45 -11.99 10.63
N GLU A 475 -15.76 -11.89 10.86
CA GLU A 475 -16.48 -12.84 11.71
C GLU A 475 -16.46 -14.28 11.16
N ASP A 476 -16.31 -14.43 9.84
CA ASP A 476 -16.11 -15.71 9.16
C ASP A 476 -14.64 -16.18 9.18
N TYR A 477 -13.76 -15.43 9.85
CA TYR A 477 -12.31 -15.66 9.96
C TYR A 477 -11.55 -15.64 8.64
N ASP A 478 -12.00 -14.82 7.69
CA ASP A 478 -11.18 -14.46 6.54
C ASP A 478 -10.01 -13.60 6.97
N VAL A 479 -8.86 -13.85 6.35
CA VAL A 479 -7.66 -13.07 6.62
C VAL A 479 -7.58 -11.92 5.63
N ILE A 480 -7.62 -10.71 6.17
CA ILE A 480 -7.46 -9.47 5.42
C ILE A 480 -6.37 -8.63 6.07
N GLY A 481 -5.85 -7.63 5.37
CA GLY A 481 -4.79 -6.81 5.91
C GLY A 481 -4.44 -5.59 5.07
N SER A 482 -3.41 -4.87 5.50
CA SER A 482 -2.89 -3.68 4.82
C SER A 482 -1.38 -3.80 4.64
N THR A 483 -0.85 -3.16 3.60
CA THR A 483 0.59 -2.92 3.45
C THR A 483 0.88 -1.42 3.41
N ALA A 484 2.13 -1.09 3.69
CA ALA A 484 2.69 0.21 3.33
C ALA A 484 2.69 0.41 1.80
N ASN A 485 2.94 1.65 1.38
CA ASN A 485 3.16 2.09 0.01
C ASN A 485 1.97 1.82 -0.94
N GLY A 486 0.77 2.19 -0.50
CA GLY A 486 -0.38 2.36 -1.39
C GLY A 486 -1.18 1.08 -1.61
N ASN A 487 -1.31 0.21 -0.62
CA ASN A 487 -2.28 -0.90 -0.61
C ASN A 487 -2.90 -1.11 0.79
N PRO A 488 -3.82 -0.22 1.20
CA PRO A 488 -4.47 -0.27 2.51
C PRO A 488 -5.43 -1.45 2.70
N SER A 489 -5.78 -2.21 1.66
CA SER A 489 -6.59 -3.42 1.82
C SER A 489 -6.21 -4.54 0.84
N TRP A 490 -5.97 -5.73 1.38
CA TRP A 490 -5.77 -6.97 0.64
C TRP A 490 -6.45 -8.13 1.39
N GLN A 491 -6.66 -9.25 0.70
CA GLN A 491 -7.15 -10.49 1.30
C GLN A 491 -6.18 -11.64 1.04
N LEU A 492 -6.08 -12.57 1.99
CA LEU A 492 -5.43 -13.86 1.76
C LEU A 492 -6.32 -14.68 0.83
N SER A 493 -5.78 -15.23 -0.26
CA SER A 493 -6.58 -15.96 -1.26
C SER A 493 -6.67 -17.46 -0.98
N LEU A 494 -5.56 -18.18 -1.18
CA LEU A 494 -5.44 -19.63 -0.97
C LEU A 494 -4.05 -19.92 -0.43
N ALA A 495 -3.93 -20.80 0.57
CA ALA A 495 -2.63 -21.14 1.14
C ALA A 495 -1.66 -21.76 0.12
N LYS A 496 -0.37 -21.44 0.28
CA LYS A 496 0.73 -21.88 -0.57
C LYS A 496 0.76 -23.39 -0.81
N SER A 497 0.41 -24.18 0.20
CA SER A 497 0.38 -25.64 0.10
C SER A 497 -0.56 -26.17 -1.00
N LEU A 498 -1.63 -25.44 -1.33
CA LEU A 498 -2.54 -25.82 -2.42
C LEU A 498 -1.90 -25.59 -3.79
N TYR A 499 -1.24 -24.46 -3.97
CA TYR A 499 -0.49 -24.14 -5.18
C TYR A 499 0.68 -25.11 -5.39
N ASP A 500 1.41 -25.44 -4.32
CA ASP A 500 2.54 -26.39 -4.37
C ASP A 500 2.06 -27.79 -4.78
N LYS A 501 0.94 -28.28 -4.23
CA LYS A 501 0.32 -29.57 -4.64
C LYS A 501 -0.06 -29.59 -6.13
N ALA A 502 -0.47 -28.46 -6.69
CA ALA A 502 -0.86 -28.34 -8.10
C ALA A 502 0.31 -28.01 -9.04
N GLY A 503 1.52 -27.79 -8.52
CA GLY A 503 2.67 -27.33 -9.31
C GLY A 503 2.42 -25.97 -9.97
N VAL A 504 1.76 -25.05 -9.24
CA VAL A 504 1.43 -23.70 -9.69
C VAL A 504 2.21 -22.69 -8.84
N THR A 505 2.72 -21.63 -9.45
CA THR A 505 3.26 -20.50 -8.68
C THR A 505 2.13 -19.73 -8.02
N GLN A 506 2.21 -19.56 -6.70
CA GLN A 506 1.23 -18.78 -5.96
C GLN A 506 1.38 -17.27 -6.28
N PRO A 507 0.30 -16.55 -6.63
CA PRO A 507 0.33 -15.10 -6.78
C PRO A 507 0.39 -14.40 -5.42
N LYS A 508 0.76 -13.12 -5.40
CA LYS A 508 0.65 -12.29 -4.19
C LYS A 508 -0.81 -12.13 -3.74
N THR A 509 -1.02 -11.67 -2.51
CA THR A 509 -2.35 -11.37 -1.98
C THR A 509 -3.09 -10.40 -2.91
N PRO A 510 -4.30 -10.73 -3.39
CA PRO A 510 -5.09 -9.81 -4.20
C PRO A 510 -5.46 -8.56 -3.40
N ARG A 511 -5.42 -7.43 -4.09
CA ARG A 511 -5.87 -6.14 -3.58
C ARG A 511 -7.40 -6.10 -3.47
N CYS A 512 -7.89 -5.44 -2.42
CA CYS A 512 -9.32 -5.20 -2.20
C CYS A 512 -9.72 -3.72 -2.37
N ASP A 513 -8.77 -2.78 -2.38
CA ASP A 513 -9.03 -1.33 -2.49
C ASP A 513 -8.59 -0.73 -3.84
N ASP A 514 -8.81 0.57 -4.06
CA ASP A 514 -8.48 1.32 -5.29
C ASP A 514 -7.32 2.32 -5.13
N ASN A 515 -6.49 2.15 -4.10
CA ASN A 515 -5.44 3.07 -3.64
C ASN A 515 -5.98 4.44 -3.24
N PRO A 516 -6.95 4.56 -2.34
CA PRO A 516 -7.70 5.81 -2.18
C PRO A 516 -6.86 6.98 -1.66
N ILE A 517 -7.28 8.20 -2.00
CA ILE A 517 -6.79 9.44 -1.38
C ILE A 517 -7.47 9.57 -0.01
N PHE A 518 -6.69 9.79 1.05
CA PHE A 518 -7.23 9.93 2.39
C PHE A 518 -7.71 11.37 2.68
N ASN A 519 -8.53 11.53 3.73
CA ASN A 519 -9.17 12.81 4.09
C ASN A 519 -8.67 13.33 5.46
N PRO A 520 -7.56 14.08 5.52
CA PRO A 520 -6.95 14.52 6.78
C PRO A 520 -7.62 15.78 7.35
N SER A 521 -7.44 16.03 8.64
CA SER A 521 -7.76 17.31 9.31
C SER A 521 -6.57 18.24 9.50
N SER A 522 -5.40 17.85 9.02
CA SER A 522 -4.17 18.62 9.13
C SER A 522 -3.59 18.85 7.76
N ALA A 523 -3.13 20.07 7.48
CA ALA A 523 -2.27 20.37 6.35
C ALA A 523 -0.81 19.95 6.61
N ASP A 524 -0.42 19.73 7.87
CA ASP A 524 0.93 19.32 8.28
C ASP A 524 1.07 17.78 8.28
N ILE A 525 0.86 17.16 7.12
CA ILE A 525 1.13 15.73 6.91
C ILE A 525 2.59 15.51 6.51
N ARG A 526 3.16 14.36 6.88
CA ARG A 526 4.60 14.09 6.65
C ARG A 526 4.80 12.74 5.96
N GLN A 527 4.72 12.74 4.63
CA GLN A 527 4.81 11.52 3.83
C GLN A 527 6.11 11.46 3.06
N VAL A 528 6.63 10.24 2.87
CA VAL A 528 7.85 9.97 2.11
C VAL A 528 7.56 9.62 0.65
N ASP A 529 6.44 8.94 0.43
CA ASP A 529 5.90 8.52 -0.86
C ASP A 529 4.36 8.52 -0.78
N GLN A 530 3.70 8.03 -1.84
CA GLN A 530 2.23 7.91 -1.89
C GLN A 530 1.51 9.17 -1.39
N PHE A 531 1.95 10.35 -1.84
CA PHE A 531 1.43 11.61 -1.34
C PHE A 531 -0.09 11.65 -1.42
N GLU A 532 -0.70 12.05 -0.30
CA GLU A 532 -2.14 12.09 -0.05
C GLU A 532 -2.87 10.73 0.02
N ARG A 533 -2.13 9.61 -0.08
CA ARG A 533 -2.63 8.22 -0.02
C ARG A 533 -1.94 7.45 1.11
N TYR A 534 -2.35 6.20 1.35
CA TYR A 534 -1.79 5.39 2.43
C TYR A 534 -0.34 4.99 2.15
N THR A 535 0.63 5.73 2.69
CA THR A 535 2.07 5.42 2.66
C THR A 535 2.42 4.41 3.76
N ALA A 536 1.78 4.53 4.92
CA ALA A 536 2.04 3.74 6.12
C ALA A 536 0.74 3.09 6.63
N GLY A 537 -0.01 2.43 5.74
CA GLY A 537 -1.21 1.69 6.09
C GLY A 537 -0.91 0.56 7.08
N ALA A 538 -1.28 0.74 8.35
CA ALA A 538 -1.06 -0.22 9.43
C ALA A 538 -2.36 -0.58 10.16
N GLY A 539 -2.45 -1.81 10.66
CA GLY A 539 -3.70 -2.37 11.17
C GLY A 539 -4.73 -2.64 10.07
N HIS A 540 -5.65 -3.57 10.33
CA HIS A 540 -6.83 -3.83 9.49
C HIS A 540 -7.93 -4.47 10.35
N ALA A 541 -8.28 -3.80 11.44
CA ALA A 541 -9.21 -4.36 12.42
C ALA A 541 -10.65 -4.26 11.90
N VAL A 542 -11.30 -5.39 11.63
CA VAL A 542 -12.73 -5.45 11.34
C VAL A 542 -13.50 -5.26 12.65
N TYR A 543 -14.57 -4.47 12.61
CA TYR A 543 -15.42 -4.31 13.78
C TYR A 543 -16.28 -5.56 14.03
N THR A 544 -15.86 -6.41 14.95
CA THR A 544 -16.51 -7.70 15.27
C THR A 544 -17.14 -7.73 16.67
N ALA A 545 -17.49 -6.55 17.20
CA ALA A 545 -18.28 -6.36 18.41
C ALA A 545 -19.68 -5.81 18.09
N ARG A 546 -20.49 -5.50 19.11
CA ARG A 546 -21.88 -5.00 18.94
C ARG A 546 -22.17 -3.66 19.61
N ARG A 547 -21.17 -3.00 20.17
CA ARG A 547 -21.33 -1.68 20.82
C ARG A 547 -21.58 -0.54 19.83
N PHE A 548 -20.94 -0.56 18.66
CA PHE A 548 -21.14 0.43 17.59
C PHE A 548 -22.48 0.17 16.88
N PRO A 549 -23.03 1.15 16.14
CA PRO A 549 -24.23 0.93 15.32
C PRO A 549 -24.07 -0.23 14.32
N GLU A 550 -25.18 -0.86 13.95
CA GLU A 550 -25.23 -2.06 13.10
C GLU A 550 -24.45 -1.93 11.78
N LYS A 551 -24.41 -0.74 11.18
CA LYS A 551 -23.64 -0.47 9.95
C LYS A 551 -22.13 -0.77 10.05
N TYR A 552 -21.60 -0.94 11.27
CA TYR A 552 -20.20 -1.30 11.51
C TYR A 552 -19.97 -2.82 11.57
N HIS A 553 -20.98 -3.58 11.98
CA HIS A 553 -20.83 -5.00 12.38
C HIS A 553 -20.36 -5.83 11.19
N ASN A 554 -19.15 -6.39 11.30
CA ASN A 554 -18.48 -7.18 10.27
C ASN A 554 -18.41 -6.50 8.87
N ALA A 555 -18.51 -5.17 8.84
CA ALA A 555 -18.68 -4.41 7.59
C ALA A 555 -17.66 -3.27 7.45
N ILE A 556 -17.04 -2.84 8.55
CA ILE A 556 -16.06 -1.75 8.55
C ILE A 556 -14.73 -2.26 9.09
N ALA A 557 -13.68 -2.08 8.30
CA ALA A 557 -12.29 -2.26 8.72
C ALA A 557 -11.64 -0.90 9.05
N PHE A 558 -10.80 -0.89 10.07
CA PHE A 558 -10.04 0.28 10.51
C PHE A 558 -8.56 0.13 10.13
N VAL A 559 -8.06 1.12 9.37
CA VAL A 559 -6.67 1.17 8.91
C VAL A 559 -6.07 2.49 9.35
N THR A 560 -4.97 2.42 10.09
CA THR A 560 -4.23 3.61 10.53
C THR A 560 -3.33 4.13 9.41
N GLU A 561 -3.16 5.46 9.36
CA GLU A 561 -2.20 6.14 8.52
C GLU A 561 -1.50 7.20 9.38
N GLY A 562 -0.42 6.79 10.06
CA GLY A 562 0.29 7.63 11.01
C GLY A 562 0.80 8.94 10.41
N THR A 563 1.22 8.93 9.15
CA THR A 563 1.73 10.15 8.48
C THR A 563 0.62 11.10 8.03
N GLY A 564 -0.60 10.59 7.89
CA GLY A 564 -1.84 11.33 7.64
C GLY A 564 -2.64 11.63 8.90
N LYS A 565 -2.18 11.13 10.07
CA LYS A 565 -2.71 11.38 11.42
C LYS A 565 -4.15 10.92 11.61
N LEU A 566 -4.49 9.75 11.05
CA LEU A 566 -5.86 9.27 11.01
C LEU A 566 -5.99 7.76 11.14
N VAL A 567 -7.18 7.33 11.53
CA VAL A 567 -7.69 5.97 11.41
C VAL A 567 -8.84 5.99 10.41
N GLY A 568 -8.58 5.51 9.20
CA GLY A 568 -9.55 5.42 8.12
C GLY A 568 -10.59 4.33 8.36
N GLN A 569 -11.74 4.47 7.71
CA GLN A 569 -12.82 3.48 7.70
C GLN A 569 -12.95 2.91 6.29
N PHE A 570 -12.87 1.60 6.16
CA PHE A 570 -13.05 0.89 4.89
C PHE A 570 -14.28 0.01 4.97
N GLN A 571 -15.28 0.30 4.15
CA GLN A 571 -16.45 -0.55 4.00
C GLN A 571 -16.07 -1.79 3.19
N LEU A 572 -16.23 -2.96 3.81
CA LEU A 572 -16.05 -4.25 3.18
C LEU A 572 -17.37 -4.72 2.58
N THR A 573 -17.36 -5.01 1.29
CA THR A 573 -18.46 -5.66 0.59
C THR A 573 -17.93 -6.92 -0.10
N THR A 574 -18.74 -7.97 -0.14
CA THR A 574 -18.36 -9.19 -0.85
C THR A 574 -18.62 -9.02 -2.34
N GLU A 575 -17.63 -9.37 -3.16
CA GLU A 575 -17.77 -9.50 -4.62
C GLU A 575 -17.27 -10.89 -5.04
N GLY A 576 -18.18 -11.74 -5.51
CA GLY A 576 -17.89 -13.16 -5.67
C GLY A 576 -17.50 -13.81 -4.34
N SER A 577 -16.39 -14.55 -4.36
CA SER A 577 -15.74 -15.13 -3.18
C SER A 577 -14.78 -14.18 -2.46
N SER A 578 -14.55 -12.99 -3.02
CA SER A 578 -13.58 -11.98 -2.57
C SER A 578 -14.25 -10.79 -1.88
N PHE A 579 -13.43 -9.84 -1.41
CA PHE A 579 -13.88 -8.55 -0.87
C PHE A 579 -13.45 -7.37 -1.73
N VAL A 580 -14.31 -6.35 -1.77
CA VAL A 580 -13.97 -4.98 -2.13
C VAL A 580 -14.00 -4.14 -0.86
N ALA A 581 -13.01 -3.26 -0.71
CA ALA A 581 -12.83 -2.37 0.42
C ALA A 581 -12.89 -0.92 -0.07
N THR A 582 -14.00 -0.24 0.18
CA THR A 582 -14.21 1.16 -0.21
C THR A 582 -13.91 2.08 0.98
N GLN A 583 -12.96 3.01 0.82
CA GLN A 583 -12.71 4.02 1.84
C GLN A 583 -13.92 4.94 2.01
N LEU A 584 -14.41 5.07 3.24
CA LEU A 584 -15.41 6.07 3.60
C LEU A 584 -14.76 7.46 3.79
N PRO A 585 -15.47 8.55 3.46
CA PRO A 585 -14.91 9.90 3.52
C PRO A 585 -14.65 10.39 4.96
N ASN A 586 -15.39 9.83 5.92
CA ASN A 586 -15.28 10.15 7.33
C ASN A 586 -14.34 9.15 8.02
N ASN A 587 -13.36 9.62 8.79
CA ASN A 587 -12.43 8.77 9.55
C ASN A 587 -13.06 8.37 10.90
N LEU A 588 -12.56 7.28 11.51
CA LEU A 588 -12.90 6.94 12.90
C LEU A 588 -12.20 7.87 13.89
N TYR A 589 -10.95 8.24 13.58
CA TYR A 589 -10.15 9.19 14.32
C TYR A 589 -9.31 10.00 13.34
N ASN A 590 -9.15 11.29 13.59
CA ASN A 590 -8.16 12.12 12.93
C ASN A 590 -7.81 13.32 13.81
N SER A 591 -6.58 13.83 13.69
CA SER A 591 -6.13 14.98 14.49
C SER A 591 -5.50 16.09 13.65
N ALA A 592 -5.67 17.33 14.09
CA ALA A 592 -4.97 18.48 13.54
C ALA A 592 -3.58 18.71 14.19
N ASP A 593 -3.31 18.07 15.33
CA ASP A 593 -2.02 18.13 16.04
C ASP A 593 -0.86 17.65 15.15
N ALA A 594 0.24 18.39 15.07
CA ALA A 594 1.45 18.00 14.34
C ALA A 594 2.03 16.63 14.75
N TRP A 595 1.85 16.24 16.03
CA TRP A 595 2.50 15.09 16.66
C TRP A 595 1.69 13.80 16.64
N SER A 596 0.37 13.88 16.38
CA SER A 596 -0.46 12.68 16.39
C SER A 596 -0.05 11.73 15.26
N GLY A 597 0.15 10.46 15.61
CA GLY A 597 0.62 9.39 14.76
C GLY A 597 0.00 8.05 15.17
N PRO A 598 -1.27 7.78 14.86
CA PRO A 598 -1.87 6.48 15.11
C PRO A 598 -1.15 5.40 14.31
N VAL A 599 -0.68 4.35 14.98
CA VAL A 599 0.07 3.23 14.38
C VAL A 599 -0.57 1.87 14.60
N PHE A 600 -1.59 1.82 15.46
CA PHE A 600 -2.35 0.60 15.79
C PHE A 600 -3.79 0.98 16.12
N ALA A 601 -4.74 0.20 15.60
CA ALA A 601 -6.15 0.28 15.95
C ALA A 601 -6.76 -1.12 16.04
N GLU A 602 -7.53 -1.41 17.08
CA GLU A 602 -8.11 -2.74 17.33
C GLU A 602 -9.43 -2.68 18.11
N THR A 603 -10.35 -3.60 17.83
CA THR A 603 -11.57 -3.76 18.64
C THR A 603 -11.22 -4.42 19.98
N GLY A 604 -11.39 -3.69 21.08
CA GLY A 604 -11.09 -4.16 22.42
C GLY A 604 -12.17 -5.07 23.02
N PRO A 605 -11.90 -5.68 24.19
CA PRO A 605 -12.83 -6.55 24.91
C PRO A 605 -14.13 -5.84 25.36
N ASP A 606 -14.09 -4.51 25.48
CA ASP A 606 -15.20 -3.64 25.88
C ASP A 606 -16.05 -3.14 24.68
N GLY A 607 -15.75 -3.64 23.48
CA GLY A 607 -16.44 -3.28 22.24
C GLY A 607 -16.08 -1.89 21.69
N ALA A 608 -15.17 -1.16 22.34
CA ALA A 608 -14.59 0.08 21.81
C ALA A 608 -13.47 -0.21 20.81
N VAL A 609 -13.13 0.76 19.97
CA VAL A 609 -11.92 0.69 19.15
C VAL A 609 -10.80 1.42 19.88
N TRP A 610 -9.73 0.71 20.19
CA TRP A 610 -8.55 1.21 20.87
C TRP A 610 -7.50 1.65 19.86
N ILE A 611 -6.80 2.76 20.14
CA ILE A 611 -5.82 3.36 19.23
C ILE A 611 -4.52 3.59 20.00
N CYS A 612 -3.39 3.10 19.49
CA CYS A 612 -2.08 3.57 19.91
C CYS A 612 -1.68 4.76 19.04
N ASP A 613 -1.63 5.94 19.64
CA ASP A 613 -0.98 7.11 19.08
C ASP A 613 0.48 7.11 19.54
N TRP A 614 1.39 6.88 18.60
CA TRP A 614 2.83 6.88 18.87
C TRP A 614 3.31 8.27 19.33
N TYR A 615 2.52 9.32 19.08
CA TYR A 615 2.73 10.71 19.45
C TYR A 615 4.16 11.20 19.18
N ASN A 616 4.52 11.25 17.90
CA ASN A 616 5.87 11.59 17.47
C ASN A 616 5.82 12.47 16.22
N LEU A 617 6.62 13.52 16.22
CA LEU A 617 6.78 14.37 15.04
C LEU A 617 7.42 13.61 13.86
N ILE A 618 8.20 12.57 14.16
CA ILE A 618 8.91 11.75 13.18
C ILE A 618 8.41 10.31 13.21
N ILE A 619 7.65 9.95 12.18
CA ILE A 619 7.11 8.61 11.99
C ILE A 619 7.83 7.88 10.83
N GLN A 620 8.49 8.63 9.95
CA GLN A 620 9.12 8.11 8.74
C GLN A 620 10.33 7.26 9.08
N HIS A 621 10.51 6.16 8.35
CA HIS A 621 11.64 5.25 8.48
C HIS A 621 12.57 5.36 7.26
N ASN A 622 12.03 5.03 6.09
CA ASN A 622 12.68 5.04 4.78
C ASN A 622 11.86 5.85 3.75
N PRO A 623 12.45 6.28 2.63
CA PRO A 623 13.88 6.20 2.29
C PRO A 623 14.69 7.25 3.06
N THR A 624 16.01 7.02 3.15
CA THR A 624 16.94 7.97 3.75
C THR A 624 16.82 9.36 3.08
N PRO A 625 16.55 10.42 3.85
CA PRO A 625 16.56 11.78 3.32
C PRO A 625 17.91 12.14 2.69
N ASN A 626 17.87 12.79 1.53
CA ASN A 626 19.01 13.48 0.94
C ASN A 626 18.61 14.91 0.53
N LYS A 627 19.58 15.77 0.21
CA LYS A 627 19.32 17.15 -0.19
C LYS A 627 18.34 17.29 -1.34
N ALA A 628 18.37 16.40 -2.33
CA ALA A 628 17.49 16.46 -3.49
C ALA A 628 16.06 15.98 -3.17
N SER A 629 15.90 14.98 -2.31
CA SER A 629 14.60 14.41 -1.97
C SER A 629 13.88 15.19 -0.86
N ALA A 630 14.62 15.73 0.11
CA ALA A 630 14.03 16.26 1.34
C ALA A 630 14.80 17.43 1.97
N GLY A 631 15.84 17.96 1.32
CA GLY A 631 16.59 19.13 1.77
C GLY A 631 17.63 18.88 2.89
N ILE A 632 17.86 17.63 3.29
CA ILE A 632 18.84 17.25 4.32
C ILE A 632 19.56 15.96 3.93
N ASP A 633 20.88 15.89 4.08
CA ASP A 633 21.68 14.68 3.86
C ASP A 633 21.76 13.86 5.15
N ALA A 634 20.80 12.96 5.36
CA ALA A 634 20.75 12.12 6.54
C ALA A 634 21.50 10.79 6.33
N LYS A 635 21.75 10.07 7.43
CA LYS A 635 22.34 8.72 7.44
C LYS A 635 21.44 7.78 8.21
N ASN A 636 21.42 6.51 7.81
CA ASN A 636 20.70 5.47 8.54
C ASN A 636 21.52 4.93 9.71
N GLY A 637 20.83 4.62 10.80
CA GLY A 637 21.36 3.90 11.95
C GLY A 637 21.26 2.38 11.76
N LYS A 638 21.51 1.61 12.82
CA LYS A 638 21.52 0.13 12.77
C LYS A 638 20.18 -0.49 12.38
N GLY A 639 19.08 0.20 12.68
CA GLY A 639 17.74 -0.27 12.32
C GLY A 639 17.34 0.01 10.88
N ASN A 640 18.24 0.62 10.09
CA ASN A 640 18.00 1.12 8.74
C ASN A 640 17.02 2.30 8.66
N ALA A 641 16.83 3.03 9.75
CA ALA A 641 16.10 4.29 9.78
C ALA A 641 17.07 5.46 9.86
N TYR A 642 16.72 6.59 9.24
CA TYR A 642 17.57 7.78 9.36
C TYR A 642 17.67 8.26 10.82
N GLU A 643 18.88 8.65 11.21
CA GLU A 643 19.19 9.15 12.55
C GLU A 643 18.85 10.63 12.66
N THR A 644 18.21 11.00 13.78
CA THR A 644 17.83 12.39 14.06
C THR A 644 17.62 12.56 15.57
N PRO A 645 18.09 13.67 16.17
CA PRO A 645 17.86 13.96 17.58
C PRO A 645 16.42 14.41 17.87
N VAL A 646 15.61 14.68 16.84
CA VAL A 646 14.24 15.21 16.96
C VAL A 646 13.19 14.09 17.10
N ARG A 647 13.56 12.82 16.88
CA ARG A 647 12.64 11.69 17.10
C ARG A 647 12.39 11.51 18.60
N ASP A 648 11.13 11.62 19.00
CA ASP A 648 10.76 11.60 20.41
C ASP A 648 10.83 10.19 21.02
N LYS A 649 11.10 10.14 22.32
CA LYS A 649 11.18 8.91 23.13
C LYS A 649 10.48 9.04 24.48
N ARG A 650 9.58 10.03 24.62
CA ARG A 650 9.06 10.48 25.93
C ARG A 650 7.54 10.62 25.97
N HIS A 651 6.87 10.60 24.84
CA HIS A 651 5.43 10.77 24.73
C HIS A 651 4.79 9.54 24.09
N GLY A 652 3.48 9.36 24.27
CA GLY A 652 2.75 8.26 23.66
C GLY A 652 1.41 8.06 24.34
N ARG A 653 0.38 7.72 23.56
CA ARG A 653 -1.00 7.75 24.07
C ARG A 653 -1.81 6.57 23.58
N ILE A 654 -2.71 6.13 24.45
CA ILE A 654 -3.69 5.11 24.14
C ILE A 654 -5.07 5.74 24.29
N TYR A 655 -5.84 5.72 23.21
CA TYR A 655 -7.20 6.23 23.19
C TYR A 655 -8.20 5.10 22.99
N ARG A 656 -9.46 5.36 23.37
CA ARG A 656 -10.61 4.55 22.98
C ARG A 656 -11.66 5.42 22.29
N VAL A 657 -12.24 4.90 21.23
CA VAL A 657 -13.35 5.51 20.48
C VAL A 657 -14.59 4.62 20.61
N TYR A 658 -15.72 5.22 20.98
CA TYR A 658 -17.00 4.51 21.14
C TYR A 658 -18.21 5.46 21.02
N PRO A 659 -19.43 4.93 20.77
CA PRO A 659 -20.63 5.77 20.71
C PRO A 659 -20.88 6.45 22.06
N LYS A 660 -21.15 7.76 22.02
CA LYS A 660 -21.27 8.59 23.19
C LYS A 660 -22.38 8.08 24.12
N GLY A 661 -22.04 7.86 25.38
CA GLY A 661 -22.99 7.37 26.39
C GLY A 661 -23.36 5.88 26.28
N SER A 662 -22.75 5.13 25.35
CA SER A 662 -22.87 3.68 25.31
C SER A 662 -22.09 3.03 26.46
N LYS A 663 -22.60 1.92 26.99
CA LYS A 663 -21.91 1.12 28.01
C LYS A 663 -20.87 0.21 27.36
N ASN A 664 -19.82 -0.12 28.12
CA ASN A 664 -18.87 -1.16 27.73
C ASN A 664 -19.60 -2.50 27.59
N ASP A 665 -19.13 -3.33 26.65
CA ASP A 665 -19.52 -4.75 26.61
C ASP A 665 -19.15 -5.41 27.95
N LEU A 666 -20.05 -6.26 28.45
CA LEU A 666 -19.85 -6.95 29.72
C LEU A 666 -18.84 -8.08 29.53
N TYR A 667 -17.89 -8.19 30.46
CA TYR A 667 -16.93 -9.27 30.42
C TYR A 667 -17.65 -10.57 30.82
N PRO A 668 -17.41 -11.68 30.12
CA PRO A 668 -18.10 -12.93 30.40
C PRO A 668 -17.67 -13.50 31.77
N ASP A 669 -18.64 -13.98 32.56
CA ASP A 669 -18.38 -14.61 33.87
C ASP A 669 -17.69 -15.98 33.75
N SER A 670 -17.83 -16.63 32.60
CA SER A 670 -17.25 -17.94 32.30
C SER A 670 -16.88 -18.09 30.82
N MET A 671 -16.03 -19.08 30.50
CA MET A 671 -15.73 -19.40 29.10
C MET A 671 -16.95 -19.93 28.33
N ALA A 672 -17.93 -20.53 29.01
CA ALA A 672 -19.18 -20.95 28.36
C ALA A 672 -20.03 -19.74 27.91
N ASP A 673 -20.00 -18.64 28.67
CA ASP A 673 -20.64 -17.38 28.31
C ASP A 673 -19.83 -16.65 27.23
N ALA A 674 -18.49 -16.69 27.34
CA ALA A 674 -17.58 -16.14 26.33
C ALA A 674 -17.82 -16.74 24.93
N ALA A 675 -18.09 -18.05 24.84
CA ALA A 675 -18.43 -18.74 23.59
C ALA A 675 -19.68 -18.20 22.87
N LYS A 676 -20.60 -17.57 23.62
CA LYS A 676 -21.86 -16.99 23.11
C LYS A 676 -21.84 -15.46 23.07
N HIS A 677 -20.71 -14.87 23.44
CA HIS A 677 -20.59 -13.43 23.56
C HIS A 677 -20.64 -12.77 22.18
N ALA A 678 -21.18 -11.56 22.10
CA ALA A 678 -21.41 -10.89 20.81
C ALA A 678 -20.14 -10.28 20.19
N ASN A 679 -19.12 -10.03 21.01
CA ASN A 679 -17.76 -9.64 20.59
C ASN A 679 -16.90 -10.88 20.33
N GLN A 680 -16.38 -10.99 19.11
CA GLN A 680 -15.57 -12.11 18.62
C GLN A 680 -14.30 -12.35 19.46
N PHE A 681 -13.73 -11.31 20.07
CA PHE A 681 -12.59 -11.45 20.99
C PHE A 681 -12.87 -12.50 22.07
N TRP A 682 -14.02 -12.41 22.73
CA TRP A 682 -14.40 -13.33 23.82
C TRP A 682 -14.70 -14.73 23.31
N GLN A 683 -15.32 -14.85 22.14
CA GLN A 683 -15.53 -16.16 21.49
C GLN A 683 -14.20 -16.86 21.22
N LEU A 684 -13.22 -16.11 20.71
CA LEU A 684 -11.88 -16.61 20.42
C LEU A 684 -11.13 -17.00 21.70
N GLN A 685 -11.21 -16.21 22.77
CA GLN A 685 -10.68 -16.60 24.08
C GLN A 685 -11.28 -17.92 24.57
N SER A 686 -12.59 -18.13 24.39
CA SER A 686 -13.24 -19.40 24.72
C SER A 686 -12.71 -20.57 23.89
N ILE A 687 -12.59 -20.39 22.57
CA ILE A 687 -12.05 -21.41 21.65
C ILE A 687 -10.66 -21.87 22.12
N TRP A 688 -9.79 -20.91 22.44
CA TRP A 688 -8.44 -21.19 22.91
C TRP A 688 -8.38 -21.83 24.29
N ALA A 689 -9.15 -21.31 25.25
CA ALA A 689 -9.21 -21.86 26.60
C ALA A 689 -9.72 -23.32 26.61
N GLN A 690 -10.68 -23.63 25.76
CA GLN A 690 -11.27 -24.98 25.65
C GLN A 690 -10.53 -25.90 24.66
N LYS A 691 -9.55 -25.36 23.92
CA LYS A 691 -8.90 -26.04 22.77
C LYS A 691 -9.91 -26.57 21.76
N ASN A 692 -11.06 -25.91 21.61
CA ASN A 692 -12.12 -26.27 20.69
C ASN A 692 -11.85 -25.67 19.30
N PHE A 693 -10.68 -26.01 18.75
CA PHE A 693 -10.18 -25.38 17.53
C PHE A 693 -10.95 -25.83 16.31
N THR A 694 -11.60 -24.87 15.65
CA THR A 694 -12.22 -25.06 14.33
C THR A 694 -11.22 -24.61 13.27
N ARG A 695 -10.93 -25.46 12.30
CA ARG A 695 -9.94 -25.14 11.26
C ARG A 695 -10.43 -23.99 10.37
N SER A 696 -9.62 -22.95 10.21
CA SER A 696 -9.89 -21.72 9.43
C SER A 696 -9.82 -21.98 7.91
N PRO A 697 -10.55 -21.18 7.09
CA PRO A 697 -11.01 -21.58 5.78
C PRO A 697 -10.06 -21.36 4.60
N ILE A 698 -9.01 -20.55 4.75
CA ILE A 698 -8.17 -20.12 3.62
C ILE A 698 -6.91 -21.01 3.45
N GLY A 699 -6.92 -22.21 4.05
CA GLY A 699 -5.81 -23.14 3.85
C GLY A 699 -5.83 -24.52 4.52
N VAL A 700 -6.80 -24.88 5.38
CA VAL A 700 -6.77 -26.25 5.99
C VAL A 700 -8.10 -26.95 6.28
N SER A 701 -9.29 -26.34 6.22
CA SER A 701 -10.57 -27.10 6.20
C SER A 701 -11.78 -26.17 6.01
N THR A 702 -12.93 -26.78 5.75
CA THR A 702 -14.04 -26.30 4.93
C THR A 702 -15.37 -26.17 5.68
N GLU A 703 -15.35 -26.33 7.00
CA GLU A 703 -16.56 -26.38 7.83
C GLU A 703 -17.16 -24.98 8.12
N LEU A 704 -16.34 -23.92 8.20
CA LEU A 704 -16.82 -22.55 8.48
C LEU A 704 -17.34 -21.80 7.24
N VAL A 705 -16.80 -22.06 6.04
CA VAL A 705 -17.37 -21.47 4.81
C VAL A 705 -18.70 -22.11 4.42
N ALA A 706 -18.91 -23.38 4.78
CA ALA A 706 -20.20 -24.05 4.60
C ALA A 706 -21.33 -23.35 5.39
N SER A 707 -21.00 -22.61 6.45
CA SER A 707 -21.92 -21.74 7.18
C SER A 707 -21.94 -20.28 6.72
N SER A 708 -21.05 -19.88 5.78
CA SER A 708 -21.10 -18.52 5.22
C SER A 708 -22.42 -18.32 4.49
N SER A 709 -23.04 -17.15 4.67
CA SER A 709 -24.26 -16.79 3.96
C SER A 709 -24.01 -16.45 2.48
N ASN A 710 -22.75 -16.30 2.06
CA ASN A 710 -22.37 -16.01 0.68
C ASN A 710 -22.23 -17.32 -0.15
N PRO A 711 -23.08 -17.55 -1.17
CA PRO A 711 -23.03 -18.77 -1.98
C PRO A 711 -21.74 -18.95 -2.79
N GLU A 712 -21.09 -17.86 -3.24
CA GLU A 712 -19.83 -17.97 -4.00
C GLU A 712 -18.68 -18.41 -3.09
N ARG A 713 -18.71 -18.02 -1.81
CA ARG A 713 -17.76 -18.52 -0.81
C ARG A 713 -17.97 -20.01 -0.53
N GLN A 714 -19.21 -20.48 -0.43
CA GLN A 714 -19.49 -21.92 -0.31
C GLN A 714 -18.92 -22.71 -1.49
N LYS A 715 -19.08 -22.21 -2.72
CA LYS A 715 -18.49 -22.81 -3.92
C LYS A 715 -16.96 -22.83 -3.90
N LEU A 716 -16.33 -21.74 -3.45
CA LEU A 716 -14.87 -21.68 -3.26
C LEU A 716 -14.42 -22.78 -2.29
N ALA A 717 -15.14 -22.95 -1.17
CA ALA A 717 -14.85 -23.98 -0.19
C ALA A 717 -15.01 -25.40 -0.76
N ASP A 718 -16.00 -25.63 -1.61
CA ASP A 718 -16.19 -26.91 -2.31
C ASP A 718 -15.00 -27.25 -3.23
N LEU A 719 -14.46 -26.27 -3.96
CA LEU A 719 -13.27 -26.46 -4.79
C LEU A 719 -12.03 -26.79 -3.93
N VAL A 720 -11.82 -26.05 -2.83
CA VAL A 720 -10.73 -26.31 -1.88
C VAL A 720 -10.87 -27.69 -1.22
N ASN A 721 -12.10 -28.10 -0.91
CA ASN A 721 -12.45 -29.44 -0.42
C ASN A 721 -12.05 -30.52 -1.41
N ILE A 722 -12.42 -30.35 -2.68
CA ILE A 722 -12.08 -31.28 -3.76
C ILE A 722 -10.56 -31.38 -3.91
N ALA A 723 -9.85 -30.24 -3.91
CA ALA A 723 -8.39 -30.21 -4.01
C ALA A 723 -7.67 -30.95 -2.86
N ASN A 724 -8.27 -31.03 -1.68
CA ASN A 724 -7.68 -31.70 -0.51
C ASN A 724 -8.07 -33.17 -0.35
N LYS A 725 -9.04 -33.68 -1.12
CA LYS A 725 -9.52 -35.07 -1.02
C LYS A 725 -8.96 -35.95 -2.14
N PRO A 726 -8.80 -37.28 -1.92
CA PRO A 726 -8.52 -38.23 -2.99
C PRO A 726 -9.60 -38.22 -4.08
N VAL A 727 -9.25 -38.66 -5.30
CA VAL A 727 -10.19 -38.75 -6.43
C VAL A 727 -11.36 -39.68 -6.08
N ALA A 728 -12.57 -39.13 -6.00
CA ALA A 728 -13.83 -39.90 -6.00
C ALA A 728 -14.35 -40.07 -7.43
N ALA A 729 -15.21 -41.08 -7.67
CA ALA A 729 -15.70 -41.44 -9.00
C ALA A 729 -16.38 -40.29 -9.79
N ASP A 730 -16.97 -39.32 -9.10
CA ASP A 730 -17.68 -38.19 -9.71
C ASP A 730 -16.88 -36.88 -9.73
N THR A 731 -15.63 -36.88 -9.25
CA THR A 731 -14.79 -35.66 -9.10
C THR A 731 -14.58 -34.93 -10.43
N GLY A 732 -14.24 -35.68 -11.47
CA GLY A 732 -14.01 -35.13 -12.81
C GLY A 732 -15.25 -34.44 -13.38
N LYS A 733 -16.41 -35.09 -13.26
CA LYS A 733 -17.70 -34.54 -13.69
C LYS A 733 -18.06 -33.28 -12.89
N LYS A 734 -17.91 -33.29 -11.57
CA LYS A 734 -18.17 -32.12 -10.71
C LYS A 734 -17.34 -30.90 -11.13
N LEU A 735 -16.04 -31.09 -11.35
CA LEU A 735 -15.16 -29.99 -11.76
C LEU A 735 -15.48 -29.49 -13.18
N TYR A 736 -15.80 -30.39 -14.11
CA TYR A 736 -16.21 -30.01 -15.48
C TYR A 736 -17.57 -29.29 -15.50
N ASP A 737 -18.56 -29.78 -14.75
CA ASP A 737 -19.85 -29.13 -14.56
C ASP A 737 -19.67 -27.75 -13.91
N PHE A 738 -18.79 -27.64 -12.90
CA PHE A 738 -18.49 -26.36 -12.25
C PHE A 738 -17.98 -25.32 -13.26
N LEU A 739 -17.03 -25.71 -14.12
CA LEU A 739 -16.49 -24.86 -15.17
C LEU A 739 -17.57 -24.39 -16.16
N THR A 740 -18.47 -25.28 -16.56
CA THR A 740 -19.46 -25.00 -17.62
C THR A 740 -20.72 -24.30 -17.11
N VAL A 741 -21.10 -24.52 -15.84
CA VAL A 741 -22.32 -23.97 -15.23
C VAL A 741 -22.05 -22.66 -14.50
N ASN A 742 -20.88 -22.51 -13.84
CA ASN A 742 -20.61 -21.33 -13.03
C ASN A 742 -20.11 -20.14 -13.87
N LYS A 743 -21.05 -19.26 -14.25
CA LYS A 743 -20.75 -18.04 -15.02
C LYS A 743 -19.88 -17.00 -14.29
N GLN A 744 -19.71 -17.13 -12.97
CA GLN A 744 -18.88 -16.22 -12.18
C GLN A 744 -17.41 -16.66 -12.11
N LEU A 745 -17.10 -17.90 -12.49
CA LEU A 745 -15.76 -18.46 -12.36
C LEU A 745 -14.68 -17.56 -12.98
N HIS A 746 -14.89 -17.05 -14.19
CA HIS A 746 -13.92 -16.19 -14.88
C HIS A 746 -13.95 -14.71 -14.43
N LYS A 747 -14.87 -14.32 -13.54
CA LYS A 747 -14.94 -12.97 -12.96
C LYS A 747 -14.40 -12.93 -11.53
N ASP A 748 -14.10 -14.09 -10.97
CA ASP A 748 -13.60 -14.26 -9.62
C ASP A 748 -12.22 -14.93 -9.66
N PRO A 749 -11.13 -14.14 -9.55
CA PRO A 749 -9.78 -14.66 -9.68
C PRO A 749 -9.41 -15.71 -8.63
N VAL A 750 -9.96 -15.61 -7.41
CA VAL A 750 -9.68 -16.57 -6.32
C VAL A 750 -10.40 -17.89 -6.60
N MET A 751 -11.65 -17.83 -7.05
CA MET A 751 -12.41 -19.02 -7.44
C MET A 751 -11.80 -19.71 -8.66
N LEU A 752 -11.32 -18.93 -9.64
CA LEU A 752 -10.62 -19.47 -10.81
C LEU A 752 -9.34 -20.21 -10.42
N ASP A 753 -8.53 -19.62 -9.54
CA ASP A 753 -7.34 -20.28 -9.02
C ASP A 753 -7.68 -21.58 -8.27
N ALA A 754 -8.72 -21.57 -7.42
CA ALA A 754 -9.16 -22.77 -6.71
C ALA A 754 -9.61 -23.88 -7.67
N TRP A 755 -10.34 -23.53 -8.73
CA TRP A 755 -10.75 -24.49 -9.75
C TRP A 755 -9.54 -25.03 -10.50
N ARG A 756 -8.59 -24.17 -10.92
CA ARG A 756 -7.38 -24.58 -11.64
C ARG A 756 -6.51 -25.52 -10.79
N ILE A 757 -6.37 -25.24 -9.50
CA ILE A 757 -5.69 -26.11 -8.54
C ILE A 757 -6.37 -27.48 -8.47
N ALA A 758 -7.68 -27.50 -8.22
CA ALA A 758 -8.44 -28.75 -8.10
C ALA A 758 -8.39 -29.55 -9.41
N ALA A 759 -8.53 -28.88 -10.56
CA ALA A 759 -8.48 -29.49 -11.87
C ALA A 759 -7.10 -30.09 -12.20
N ARG A 760 -6.00 -29.43 -11.80
CA ARG A 760 -4.64 -29.99 -11.97
C ARG A 760 -4.39 -31.20 -11.08
N ILE A 761 -4.81 -31.14 -9.83
CA ILE A 761 -4.69 -32.28 -8.89
C ILE A 761 -5.47 -33.49 -9.42
N HIS A 762 -6.64 -33.25 -10.03
CA HIS A 762 -7.55 -34.29 -10.55
C HIS A 762 -7.55 -34.39 -12.08
N ALA A 763 -6.44 -34.04 -12.74
CA ALA A 763 -6.41 -33.80 -14.18
C ALA A 763 -6.96 -34.95 -15.02
N ASP A 764 -6.58 -36.19 -14.71
CA ASP A 764 -7.02 -37.36 -15.48
C ASP A 764 -8.54 -37.56 -15.42
N ALA A 765 -9.15 -37.34 -14.25
CA ALA A 765 -10.60 -37.45 -14.07
C ALA A 765 -11.35 -36.32 -14.79
N VAL A 766 -10.84 -35.09 -14.72
CA VAL A 766 -11.46 -33.92 -15.40
C VAL A 766 -11.39 -34.08 -16.91
N LEU A 767 -10.22 -34.48 -17.44
CA LEU A 767 -10.02 -34.70 -18.87
C LEU A 767 -10.86 -35.86 -19.43
N ALA A 768 -11.10 -36.90 -18.61
CA ALA A 768 -12.00 -38.00 -18.97
C ALA A 768 -13.49 -37.57 -19.01
N ALA A 769 -13.88 -36.58 -18.21
CA ALA A 769 -15.24 -36.03 -18.19
C ALA A 769 -15.49 -34.97 -19.28
N ALA A 770 -14.42 -34.33 -19.79
CA ALA A 770 -14.52 -33.28 -20.79
C ALA A 770 -14.64 -33.83 -22.24
N PRO A 771 -15.35 -33.13 -23.15
CA PRO A 771 -15.48 -33.53 -24.55
C PRO A 771 -14.12 -33.57 -25.24
N ALA A 772 -13.92 -34.48 -26.20
CA ALA A 772 -12.66 -34.63 -26.93
C ALA A 772 -12.18 -33.31 -27.55
N ALA A 773 -10.86 -33.13 -27.63
CA ALA A 773 -10.26 -31.92 -28.19
C ALA A 773 -10.71 -31.72 -29.64
N ASN A 774 -11.20 -30.52 -29.97
CA ASN A 774 -11.57 -30.18 -31.33
C ASN A 774 -10.29 -29.96 -32.14
N THR A 775 -10.00 -30.81 -33.12
CA THR A 775 -8.74 -30.79 -33.89
C THR A 775 -8.61 -29.59 -34.84
N GLU A 776 -9.60 -28.71 -34.90
CA GLU A 776 -9.66 -27.55 -35.80
C GLU A 776 -9.42 -26.18 -35.12
N ALA A 777 -9.24 -26.14 -33.79
CA ALA A 777 -8.98 -24.88 -33.09
C ALA A 777 -7.54 -24.39 -33.39
N LYS A 778 -7.41 -23.49 -34.37
CA LYS A 778 -6.18 -22.76 -34.66
C LYS A 778 -5.78 -21.95 -33.41
N GLU A 779 -4.52 -22.01 -33.00
CA GLU A 779 -4.01 -21.12 -31.95
C GLU A 779 -4.29 -19.66 -32.37
N PRO A 780 -4.79 -18.80 -31.47
CA PRO A 780 -4.97 -17.40 -31.79
C PRO A 780 -3.60 -16.79 -32.14
N GLU A 781 -3.55 -16.05 -33.24
CA GLU A 781 -2.34 -15.33 -33.66
C GLU A 781 -1.84 -14.43 -32.52
N PRO A 782 -0.51 -14.28 -32.32
CA PRO A 782 0.01 -13.38 -31.30
C PRO A 782 -0.51 -11.96 -31.50
N VAL A 783 -1.27 -11.44 -30.53
CA VAL A 783 -1.81 -10.08 -30.57
C VAL A 783 -0.91 -9.18 -29.73
N ASN A 784 -0.42 -8.08 -30.33
CA ASN A 784 0.16 -6.99 -29.57
C ASN A 784 -0.98 -6.21 -28.89
N VAL A 785 -1.07 -6.32 -27.56
CA VAL A 785 -2.12 -5.66 -26.75
C VAL A 785 -1.69 -4.26 -26.29
N MET A 786 -0.51 -3.81 -26.69
CA MET A 786 0.02 -2.50 -26.33
C MET A 786 -0.70 -1.38 -27.10
N ASN A 787 -1.22 -0.39 -26.39
CA ASN A 787 -1.77 0.83 -26.97
C ASN A 787 -0.71 1.93 -27.02
N ASN A 788 -0.44 2.46 -28.22
CA ASN A 788 0.52 3.56 -28.44
C ASN A 788 1.95 3.25 -27.93
N GLY A 789 2.41 2.03 -28.17
CA GLY A 789 3.78 1.59 -27.88
C GLY A 789 4.80 2.01 -28.96
N ASP A 790 4.30 2.38 -30.14
CA ASP A 790 5.03 3.04 -31.23
C ASP A 790 5.35 4.52 -30.92
N MET A 791 4.85 5.07 -29.81
CA MET A 791 5.14 6.42 -29.32
C MET A 791 4.66 7.58 -30.22
N GLU A 792 3.81 7.30 -31.22
CA GLU A 792 3.44 8.28 -32.24
C GLU A 792 2.33 9.25 -31.81
N GLN A 793 1.44 8.82 -30.92
CA GLN A 793 0.42 9.72 -30.36
C GLN A 793 0.97 10.33 -29.07
N HIS A 794 1.00 11.66 -28.94
CA HIS A 794 1.53 12.32 -27.76
C HIS A 794 0.68 13.52 -27.32
N ALA A 795 0.70 13.80 -26.01
CA ALA A 795 0.05 14.96 -25.40
C ALA A 795 1.06 15.65 -24.48
N GLY A 796 1.55 16.83 -24.89
CA GLY A 796 2.65 17.49 -24.20
C GLY A 796 3.98 16.77 -24.42
N THR A 797 4.73 16.51 -23.35
CA THR A 797 6.11 15.99 -23.41
C THR A 797 6.21 14.47 -23.33
N LEU A 798 5.09 13.75 -23.27
CA LEU A 798 5.01 12.28 -23.16
C LEU A 798 4.04 11.69 -24.20
N PRO A 799 4.22 10.41 -24.57
CA PRO A 799 3.26 9.72 -25.41
C PRO A 799 1.91 9.58 -24.69
N ARG A 800 0.81 9.64 -25.44
CA ARG A 800 -0.55 9.59 -24.92
C ARG A 800 -0.75 8.31 -24.12
N GLY A 801 -1.23 8.44 -22.88
CA GLY A 801 -1.46 7.32 -21.95
C GLY A 801 -0.27 7.01 -21.04
N TRP A 802 0.93 7.47 -21.38
CA TRP A 802 2.12 7.27 -20.55
C TRP A 802 2.21 8.33 -19.46
N LYS A 803 2.66 7.93 -18.27
CA LYS A 803 2.86 8.80 -17.10
C LYS A 803 4.32 8.79 -16.68
N PRO A 804 4.90 9.93 -16.25
CA PRO A 804 6.25 9.94 -15.71
C PRO A 804 6.27 9.21 -14.37
N ASN A 805 7.37 8.55 -14.08
CA ASN A 805 7.56 7.80 -12.86
C ASN A 805 9.01 7.95 -12.37
N VAL A 806 9.19 8.61 -11.23
CA VAL A 806 10.51 8.98 -10.70
C VAL A 806 10.60 8.58 -9.23
N TYR A 807 11.43 7.59 -8.89
CA TYR A 807 11.48 7.02 -7.53
C TYR A 807 12.49 7.70 -6.61
N ASN A 808 13.53 8.36 -7.14
CA ASN A 808 14.51 9.19 -6.40
C ASN A 808 15.48 9.90 -7.37
N GLY A 809 16.07 11.03 -6.94
CA GLY A 809 17.12 11.75 -7.68
C GLY A 809 16.67 13.06 -8.36
N GLY A 810 17.52 13.63 -9.21
CA GLY A 810 17.21 14.82 -10.00
C GLY A 810 16.05 14.58 -10.99
N GLN A 811 15.27 15.61 -11.34
CA GLN A 811 14.21 15.47 -12.35
C GLN A 811 14.84 15.15 -13.71
N SER A 812 14.58 13.96 -14.25
CA SER A 812 14.87 13.68 -15.66
C SER A 812 13.90 14.45 -16.56
N ALA A 813 14.40 14.95 -17.68
CA ALA A 813 13.57 15.55 -18.69
C ALA A 813 12.98 14.45 -19.59
N PHE A 814 11.65 14.37 -19.61
CA PHE A 814 10.91 13.54 -20.55
C PHE A 814 10.49 14.41 -21.72
N THR A 815 10.78 13.98 -22.95
CA THR A 815 10.37 14.66 -24.19
C THR A 815 10.04 13.64 -25.27
N ILE A 816 9.27 14.04 -26.27
CA ILE A 816 9.16 13.30 -27.53
C ILE A 816 10.23 13.81 -28.50
N ASP A 817 10.97 12.88 -29.09
CA ASP A 817 11.90 13.15 -30.19
C ASP A 817 11.22 12.73 -31.51
N PRO A 818 10.57 13.65 -32.25
CA PRO A 818 9.64 13.34 -33.35
C PRO A 818 10.30 12.77 -34.61
N LYS A 819 11.64 12.69 -34.64
CA LYS A 819 12.43 12.00 -35.68
C LYS A 819 13.57 11.20 -35.07
N GLY A 820 13.54 11.01 -33.75
CA GLY A 820 14.61 10.34 -33.01
C GLY A 820 14.46 8.82 -33.01
N GLY A 821 13.29 8.31 -33.42
CA GLY A 821 12.93 6.90 -33.48
C GLY A 821 13.72 6.08 -34.50
N ARG A 822 13.53 4.76 -34.44
CA ARG A 822 14.31 3.79 -35.21
C ARG A 822 14.12 3.93 -36.72
N ASN A 823 12.97 4.42 -37.16
CA ASN A 823 12.59 4.52 -38.56
C ASN A 823 12.18 5.96 -38.96
N ASP A 824 12.88 6.97 -38.45
CA ASP A 824 12.48 8.38 -38.51
C ASP A 824 11.11 8.65 -37.84
N SER A 825 10.70 7.74 -36.94
CA SER A 825 9.53 7.77 -36.06
C SER A 825 9.72 8.70 -34.84
N SER A 826 8.64 8.90 -34.10
CA SER A 826 8.68 9.52 -32.77
C SER A 826 9.27 8.55 -31.75
N ALA A 827 10.15 9.01 -30.86
CA ALA A 827 10.62 8.21 -29.74
C ALA A 827 10.43 8.94 -28.41
N LEU A 828 10.14 8.18 -27.35
CA LEU A 828 10.21 8.70 -25.98
C LEU A 828 11.67 8.90 -25.61
N LYS A 829 12.07 10.14 -25.37
CA LYS A 829 13.41 10.51 -24.92
C LYS A 829 13.40 10.87 -23.43
N VAL A 830 14.31 10.27 -22.68
CA VAL A 830 14.54 10.53 -21.26
C VAL A 830 15.98 10.98 -21.08
N VAL A 831 16.17 12.22 -20.62
CA VAL A 831 17.49 12.78 -20.31
C VAL A 831 17.66 12.84 -18.80
N SER A 832 18.68 12.16 -18.29
CA SER A 832 19.06 12.19 -16.89
C SER A 832 20.45 12.81 -16.73
N GLU A 833 20.49 14.06 -16.28
CA GLU A 833 21.75 14.78 -16.02
C GLU A 833 22.34 14.51 -14.63
N GLN A 834 21.52 13.97 -13.72
CA GLN A 834 21.90 13.63 -12.34
C GLN A 834 21.43 12.21 -12.05
N PRO A 835 22.14 11.41 -11.23
CA PRO A 835 21.74 10.05 -10.91
C PRO A 835 20.27 10.01 -10.47
N SER A 836 19.44 9.33 -11.26
CA SER A 836 17.98 9.30 -11.08
C SER A 836 17.42 7.92 -11.40
N ASP A 837 16.35 7.53 -10.70
CA ASP A 837 15.53 6.38 -11.08
C ASP A 837 14.26 6.88 -11.78
N SER A 838 14.36 7.09 -13.09
CA SER A 838 13.32 7.76 -13.87
C SER A 838 12.83 6.86 -15.00
N GLY A 839 11.52 6.80 -15.21
CA GLY A 839 10.93 6.08 -16.32
C GLY A 839 9.56 6.63 -16.70
N ALA A 840 8.99 6.08 -17.76
CA ALA A 840 7.61 6.32 -18.14
C ALA A 840 6.81 5.01 -18.03
N MET A 841 5.63 5.09 -17.43
CA MET A 841 4.77 3.94 -17.20
C MET A 841 3.50 4.00 -18.04
N LEU A 842 3.05 2.82 -18.48
CA LEU A 842 1.77 2.61 -19.13
C LEU A 842 1.05 1.42 -18.49
N GLU A 843 -0.19 1.64 -18.11
CA GLU A 843 -1.08 0.62 -17.56
C GLU A 843 -1.88 -0.05 -18.69
N ILE A 844 -1.82 -1.38 -18.79
CA ILE A 844 -2.43 -2.15 -19.86
C ILE A 844 -3.30 -3.27 -19.27
N PRO A 845 -4.55 -3.44 -19.72
CA PRO A 845 -5.34 -4.63 -19.39
C PRO A 845 -4.62 -5.91 -19.80
N ALA A 846 -4.55 -6.88 -18.90
CA ALA A 846 -3.97 -8.19 -19.14
C ALA A 846 -4.99 -9.29 -18.77
N LYS A 847 -4.71 -10.52 -19.16
CA LYS A 847 -5.46 -11.69 -18.72
C LYS A 847 -4.65 -12.43 -17.67
N ARG A 848 -5.14 -12.50 -16.44
CA ARG A 848 -4.46 -13.26 -15.39
C ARG A 848 -4.24 -14.73 -15.79
N GLY A 849 -2.99 -15.18 -15.66
CA GLY A 849 -2.51 -16.50 -16.04
C GLY A 849 -2.03 -16.64 -17.48
N ALA A 850 -2.27 -15.64 -18.35
CA ALA A 850 -1.75 -15.66 -19.72
C ALA A 850 -0.27 -15.30 -19.75
N ARG A 851 0.50 -15.93 -20.66
CA ARG A 851 1.89 -15.53 -20.89
C ARG A 851 1.98 -14.39 -21.89
N TYR A 852 2.84 -13.44 -21.58
CA TYR A 852 3.13 -12.28 -22.40
C TYR A 852 4.62 -12.18 -22.70
N LYS A 853 4.96 -11.65 -23.87
CA LYS A 853 6.29 -11.17 -24.24
C LYS A 853 6.27 -9.65 -24.22
N LEU A 854 7.00 -9.06 -23.30
CA LEU A 854 7.29 -7.63 -23.27
C LEU A 854 8.59 -7.37 -24.00
N GLY A 855 8.63 -6.38 -24.88
CA GLY A 855 9.87 -5.94 -25.51
C GLY A 855 9.74 -4.60 -26.20
N GLY A 856 10.81 -4.18 -26.84
CA GLY A 856 10.88 -2.94 -27.60
C GLY A 856 12.32 -2.56 -27.90
N TRP A 857 12.50 -1.39 -28.48
CA TRP A 857 13.81 -0.88 -28.86
C TRP A 857 14.30 0.18 -27.89
N ILE A 858 15.56 0.08 -27.49
CA ILE A 858 16.23 1.03 -26.60
C ILE A 858 17.49 1.55 -27.30
N LYS A 859 17.65 2.87 -27.35
CA LYS A 859 18.89 3.54 -27.73
C LYS A 859 19.41 4.34 -26.54
N THR A 860 20.72 4.35 -26.34
CA THR A 860 21.35 5.05 -25.20
C THR A 860 22.51 5.90 -25.68
N ASP A 861 22.66 7.09 -25.10
CA ASP A 861 23.85 7.91 -25.24
C ASP A 861 24.39 8.26 -23.86
N LYS A 862 25.62 7.81 -23.58
CA LYS A 862 26.35 8.01 -22.32
C LYS A 862 25.54 7.63 -21.09
N VAL A 863 24.78 6.53 -21.14
CA VAL A 863 24.12 5.97 -19.95
C VAL A 863 25.19 5.33 -19.06
N GLU A 864 25.78 6.12 -18.17
CA GLU A 864 26.83 5.71 -17.23
C GLU A 864 26.22 5.09 -15.98
N LEU A 865 26.67 3.89 -15.60
CA LEU A 865 26.24 3.23 -14.38
C LEU A 865 27.02 3.78 -13.18
N ARG A 866 26.34 4.39 -12.21
CA ARG A 866 26.90 4.76 -10.89
C ARG A 866 26.25 3.95 -9.76
N GLY A 867 25.77 2.75 -10.12
CA GLY A 867 24.82 1.90 -9.41
C GLY A 867 23.63 1.60 -10.33
N GLY A 868 22.79 0.62 -9.99
CA GLY A 868 21.67 0.20 -10.85
C GLY A 868 22.07 -0.63 -12.07
N ARG A 869 21.11 -0.85 -12.99
CA ARG A 869 21.26 -1.79 -14.10
C ARG A 869 21.33 -1.13 -15.48
N GLY A 870 20.91 0.13 -15.63
CA GLY A 870 20.81 0.84 -16.92
C GLY A 870 19.38 0.94 -17.43
N SER A 871 19.20 1.09 -18.74
CA SER A 871 17.89 1.31 -19.36
C SER A 871 17.20 0.00 -19.77
N MET A 872 15.92 -0.18 -19.44
CA MET A 872 15.22 -1.46 -19.66
C MET A 872 13.69 -1.29 -19.70
N PHE A 873 12.99 -2.34 -20.12
CA PHE A 873 11.57 -2.50 -19.86
C PHE A 873 11.34 -3.42 -18.64
N ASN A 874 10.35 -3.08 -17.84
CA ASN A 874 9.94 -3.88 -16.68
C ASN A 874 8.42 -3.90 -16.51
N VAL A 875 7.88 -5.03 -16.05
CA VAL A 875 6.55 -5.10 -15.44
C VAL A 875 6.65 -4.67 -13.97
N HIS A 876 6.01 -3.55 -13.63
CA HIS A 876 6.17 -2.92 -12.32
C HIS A 876 5.79 -3.84 -11.16
N GLY A 877 6.67 -3.96 -10.17
CA GLY A 877 6.43 -4.71 -8.93
C GLY A 877 6.46 -6.24 -9.05
N ARG A 878 6.86 -6.79 -10.21
CA ARG A 878 6.81 -8.23 -10.53
C ARG A 878 8.00 -8.71 -11.39
N ASP A 879 8.03 -10.01 -11.63
CA ASP A 879 8.89 -10.63 -12.63
C ASP A 879 8.49 -10.21 -14.05
N GLY A 880 9.47 -10.07 -14.96
CA GLY A 880 9.27 -9.53 -16.30
C GLY A 880 10.12 -8.30 -16.58
N THR A 881 11.44 -8.44 -16.40
CA THR A 881 12.42 -7.39 -16.69
C THR A 881 13.28 -7.80 -17.87
N THR A 882 13.52 -6.89 -18.81
CA THR A 882 14.41 -7.14 -19.96
C THR A 882 15.87 -7.02 -19.55
N GLN A 883 16.78 -7.47 -20.42
CA GLN A 883 18.18 -7.09 -20.29
C GLN A 883 18.31 -5.56 -20.35
N ALA A 884 19.27 -5.04 -19.59
CA ALA A 884 19.51 -3.61 -19.51
C ALA A 884 20.48 -3.14 -20.61
N VAL A 885 20.25 -1.94 -21.12
CA VAL A 885 21.10 -1.26 -22.11
C VAL A 885 21.75 -0.06 -21.43
N HIS A 886 23.07 0.08 -21.57
CA HIS A 886 23.84 1.17 -20.97
C HIS A 886 25.06 1.52 -21.84
N GLY A 887 25.73 2.62 -21.51
CA GLY A 887 26.79 3.24 -22.32
C GLY A 887 26.22 4.06 -23.47
N THR A 888 26.96 4.16 -24.58
CA THR A 888 26.45 4.66 -25.86
C THR A 888 26.20 3.46 -26.76
N LYS A 889 24.92 3.18 -27.03
CA LYS A 889 24.45 2.05 -27.85
C LYS A 889 23.38 2.56 -28.79
N ASP A 890 23.52 2.20 -30.06
CA ASP A 890 22.44 2.41 -31.01
C ASP A 890 21.26 1.48 -30.71
N TRP A 891 20.16 1.64 -31.46
CA TRP A 891 18.92 0.88 -31.27
C TRP A 891 19.15 -0.62 -31.05
N THR A 892 18.85 -1.07 -29.84
CA THR A 892 18.98 -2.45 -29.38
C THR A 892 17.61 -2.97 -28.98
N GLU A 893 17.14 -4.06 -29.59
CA GLU A 893 15.91 -4.72 -29.18
C GLU A 893 16.17 -5.55 -27.92
N VAL A 894 15.33 -5.38 -26.91
CA VAL A 894 15.34 -6.22 -25.71
C VAL A 894 13.95 -6.74 -25.43
N SER A 895 13.85 -7.98 -24.96
CA SER A 895 12.56 -8.58 -24.60
C SER A 895 12.68 -9.57 -23.45
N THR A 896 11.54 -9.87 -22.84
CA THR A 896 11.39 -10.83 -21.73
C THR A 896 10.00 -11.45 -21.80
N THR A 897 9.83 -12.60 -21.15
CA THR A 897 8.52 -13.26 -21.05
C THR A 897 8.11 -13.36 -19.60
N PHE A 898 6.83 -13.13 -19.33
CA PHE A 898 6.26 -13.25 -17.99
C PHE A 898 4.83 -13.81 -18.07
N THR A 899 4.31 -14.27 -16.93
CA THR A 899 2.90 -14.67 -16.80
C THR A 899 2.19 -13.56 -16.06
N ALA A 900 1.09 -13.04 -16.60
CA ALA A 900 0.34 -11.99 -15.91
C ALA A 900 -0.31 -12.55 -14.64
N GLU A 901 0.03 -11.98 -13.49
CA GLU A 901 -0.56 -12.38 -12.20
C GLU A 901 -1.89 -11.68 -11.90
N ASP A 902 -2.19 -10.60 -12.62
CA ASP A 902 -3.41 -9.80 -12.48
C ASP A 902 -3.99 -9.45 -13.85
N ASP A 903 -5.23 -8.96 -13.85
CA ASP A 903 -5.94 -8.54 -15.08
C ASP A 903 -5.50 -7.16 -15.60
N GLN A 904 -4.43 -6.62 -15.03
CA GLN A 904 -3.77 -5.41 -15.45
C GLN A 904 -2.27 -5.53 -15.18
N VAL A 905 -1.45 -5.01 -16.09
CA VAL A 905 0.00 -4.93 -15.95
C VAL A 905 0.44 -3.50 -16.19
N THR A 906 1.41 -3.02 -15.41
CA THR A 906 2.04 -1.72 -15.62
C THR A 906 3.39 -1.94 -16.26
N ILE A 907 3.54 -1.51 -17.51
CA ILE A 907 4.80 -1.57 -18.25
C ILE A 907 5.58 -0.28 -17.99
N ASN A 908 6.88 -0.40 -17.74
CA ASN A 908 7.74 0.73 -17.41
C ASN A 908 8.96 0.79 -18.34
N CYS A 909 9.20 1.94 -18.95
CA CYS A 909 10.40 2.29 -19.71
C CYS A 909 11.38 2.99 -18.76
N LEU A 910 12.29 2.22 -18.15
CA LEU A 910 13.20 2.72 -17.10
C LEU A 910 14.51 3.22 -17.69
N THR A 911 14.94 4.39 -17.22
CA THR A 911 16.28 4.94 -17.40
C THR A 911 17.01 4.89 -16.06
N GLY A 912 17.99 3.98 -15.98
CA GLY A 912 18.89 3.82 -14.83
C GLY A 912 18.63 2.59 -13.97
N SER A 913 17.37 2.29 -13.66
CA SER A 913 16.89 1.08 -12.96
C SER A 913 17.62 0.80 -11.64
N TYR A 914 16.98 1.12 -10.51
CA TYR A 914 17.59 1.16 -9.16
C TYR A 914 18.52 2.37 -8.95
N GLY A 915 18.26 3.45 -9.69
CA GLY A 915 18.43 4.82 -9.21
C GLY A 915 19.80 5.48 -9.26
N GLN A 916 20.73 5.03 -10.09
CA GLN A 916 22.06 5.67 -10.16
C GLN A 916 22.66 5.76 -11.57
N ALA A 917 21.87 5.88 -12.64
CA ALA A 917 22.43 6.16 -13.96
C ALA A 917 22.20 7.61 -14.39
N THR A 918 23.15 8.15 -15.15
CA THR A 918 23.05 9.42 -15.89
C THR A 918 23.22 9.15 -17.36
N GLY A 919 22.58 9.92 -18.23
CA GLY A 919 22.68 9.79 -19.68
C GLY A 919 21.36 10.04 -20.38
N THR A 920 21.32 9.81 -21.69
CA THR A 920 20.10 9.92 -22.48
C THR A 920 19.65 8.55 -22.97
N THR A 921 18.36 8.26 -22.83
CA THR A 921 17.73 7.04 -23.35
C THR A 921 16.59 7.40 -24.28
N TRP A 922 16.46 6.67 -25.38
CA TRP A 922 15.30 6.68 -26.24
C TRP A 922 14.63 5.30 -26.22
N PHE A 923 13.30 5.30 -26.17
CA PHE A 923 12.46 4.11 -26.26
C PHE A 923 11.53 4.24 -27.47
N ASP A 924 11.42 3.16 -28.25
CA ASP A 924 10.59 3.11 -29.45
C ASP A 924 10.04 1.68 -29.66
N ASP A 925 8.95 1.55 -30.42
CA ASP A 925 8.35 0.27 -30.83
C ASP A 925 8.15 -0.72 -29.66
N VAL A 926 7.61 -0.24 -28.53
CA VAL A 926 7.35 -1.06 -27.33
C VAL A 926 6.13 -1.94 -27.58
N TYR A 927 6.27 -3.24 -27.33
CA TYR A 927 5.23 -4.22 -27.56
C TYR A 927 4.99 -5.11 -26.34
N LEU A 928 3.73 -5.53 -26.22
CA LEU A 928 3.28 -6.54 -25.27
C LEU A 928 2.47 -7.58 -26.04
N ILE A 929 3.12 -8.68 -26.40
CA ILE A 929 2.53 -9.73 -27.24
C ILE A 929 2.02 -10.84 -26.33
N GLN A 930 0.74 -11.18 -26.43
CA GLN A 930 0.21 -12.39 -25.76
C GLN A 930 0.75 -13.63 -26.49
N LEU A 931 1.48 -14.51 -25.78
CA LEU A 931 2.26 -15.63 -26.35
C LEU A 931 1.53 -16.96 -26.37
N ASP A 932 0.59 -17.20 -25.47
CA ASP A 932 -0.23 -18.40 -25.50
C ASP A 932 -1.69 -18.11 -25.17
N GLY A 933 -2.52 -19.06 -25.62
CA GLY A 933 -3.90 -19.21 -25.18
C GLY A 933 -4.03 -19.88 -23.82
N ALA A 934 -3.04 -19.79 -22.93
CA ALA A 934 -3.35 -19.95 -21.51
C ALA A 934 -4.29 -18.79 -21.15
N GLY A 935 -5.58 -19.08 -20.95
CA GLY A 935 -6.64 -18.06 -21.06
C GLY A 935 -7.21 -17.85 -22.47
N THR A 936 -7.35 -18.93 -23.26
CA THR A 936 -8.33 -18.99 -24.37
C THR A 936 -9.75 -18.69 -23.89
N GLY A 937 -10.01 -18.84 -22.59
CA GLY A 937 -11.34 -19.00 -21.99
C GLY A 937 -11.79 -20.47 -21.99
N ASP A 938 -10.93 -21.40 -22.45
CA ASP A 938 -11.14 -22.85 -22.41
C ASP A 938 -10.14 -23.51 -21.45
N GLU A 939 -10.57 -23.63 -20.20
CA GLU A 939 -9.71 -24.09 -19.11
C GLU A 939 -9.38 -25.59 -19.22
N ILE A 940 -10.10 -26.33 -20.07
CA ILE A 940 -9.81 -27.73 -20.39
C ILE A 940 -8.67 -27.83 -21.40
N ALA A 941 -8.60 -26.94 -22.39
CA ALA A 941 -7.49 -26.89 -23.33
C ALA A 941 -6.16 -26.64 -22.58
N ASP A 942 -6.18 -25.72 -21.61
CA ASP A 942 -5.03 -25.40 -20.77
C ASP A 942 -4.59 -26.59 -19.90
N LEU A 943 -5.56 -27.29 -19.31
CA LEU A 943 -5.30 -28.49 -18.53
C LEU A 943 -4.66 -29.61 -19.37
N ARG A 944 -5.10 -29.79 -20.62
CA ARG A 944 -4.48 -30.75 -21.57
C ARG A 944 -3.04 -30.38 -21.88
N LYS A 945 -2.77 -29.10 -22.17
CA LYS A 945 -1.43 -28.60 -22.49
C LYS A 945 -0.49 -28.79 -21.31
N TRP A 946 -0.93 -28.44 -20.11
CA TRP A 946 -0.18 -28.66 -18.87
C TRP A 946 0.08 -30.16 -18.63
N LYS A 947 -0.92 -31.02 -18.79
CA LYS A 947 -0.72 -32.47 -18.60
C LYS A 947 0.28 -33.04 -19.60
N ALA A 948 0.19 -32.65 -20.86
CA ALA A 948 1.12 -33.07 -21.92
C ALA A 948 2.56 -32.62 -21.62
N SER A 949 2.77 -31.39 -21.13
CA SER A 949 4.11 -30.91 -20.77
C SER A 949 4.62 -31.48 -19.45
N SER A 950 3.75 -31.73 -18.47
CA SER A 950 4.12 -32.34 -17.18
C SER A 950 4.57 -33.79 -17.29
N ASN A 951 4.14 -34.49 -18.35
CA ASN A 951 4.59 -35.84 -18.70
C ASN A 951 5.88 -35.84 -19.55
N ALA A 952 6.35 -34.68 -20.02
CA ALA A 952 7.64 -34.58 -20.68
C ALA A 952 8.75 -34.66 -19.62
N ALA A 953 9.78 -35.47 -19.87
CA ALA A 953 10.90 -35.58 -18.95
C ALA A 953 11.52 -34.19 -18.71
N PRO A 954 11.76 -33.78 -17.45
CA PRO A 954 12.40 -32.50 -17.18
C PRO A 954 13.78 -32.48 -17.83
N GLU A 955 14.05 -31.45 -18.63
CA GLU A 955 15.40 -31.19 -19.11
C GLU A 955 16.26 -30.83 -17.90
N VAL A 956 17.00 -31.83 -17.40
CA VAL A 956 17.98 -31.61 -16.34
C VAL A 956 19.05 -30.68 -16.92
N ALA A 957 19.14 -29.46 -16.40
CA ALA A 957 20.29 -28.61 -16.67
C ALA A 957 21.56 -29.41 -16.31
N LYS A 958 22.33 -29.79 -17.34
CA LYS A 958 23.55 -30.58 -17.15
C LYS A 958 24.48 -29.82 -16.20
N VAL A 959 24.86 -30.47 -15.09
CA VAL A 959 25.97 -30.02 -14.25
C VAL A 959 27.21 -29.98 -15.14
N ARG A 960 27.74 -28.78 -15.40
CA ARG A 960 28.95 -28.61 -16.21
C ARG A 960 30.14 -29.24 -15.49
N LYS A 961 30.87 -30.11 -16.18
CA LYS A 961 32.07 -30.80 -15.66
C LYS A 961 33.26 -29.86 -15.58
N HIS A 962 33.35 -28.86 -16.45
CA HIS A 962 34.50 -27.96 -16.51
C HIS A 962 34.12 -26.57 -16.01
N LYS A 963 34.76 -26.14 -14.91
CA LYS A 963 34.58 -24.81 -14.33
C LYS A 963 35.38 -23.78 -15.15
N PRO A 964 34.75 -22.75 -15.72
CA PRO A 964 35.43 -21.65 -16.41
C PRO A 964 36.44 -20.93 -15.50
N ASP A 965 37.67 -20.74 -15.98
CA ASP A 965 38.59 -19.76 -15.40
C ASP A 965 38.18 -18.36 -15.89
N THR A 966 37.82 -17.48 -14.96
CA THR A 966 37.26 -16.16 -15.26
C THR A 966 38.22 -15.24 -16.01
N VAL A 967 39.53 -15.40 -15.82
CA VAL A 967 40.54 -14.57 -16.49
C VAL A 967 40.75 -15.06 -17.91
N VAL A 968 40.84 -16.38 -18.11
CA VAL A 968 40.96 -16.99 -19.46
C VAL A 968 39.69 -16.73 -20.27
N HIS A 969 38.51 -16.88 -19.67
CA HIS A 969 37.23 -16.62 -20.32
C HIS A 969 37.10 -15.18 -20.78
N LYS A 970 37.48 -14.20 -19.95
CA LYS A 970 37.42 -12.79 -20.34
C LYS A 970 38.32 -12.49 -21.54
N ARG A 971 39.56 -13.00 -21.55
CA ARG A 971 40.48 -12.81 -22.70
C ARG A 971 39.94 -13.50 -23.96
N GLY A 972 39.39 -14.70 -23.81
CA GLY A 972 38.80 -15.46 -24.91
C GLY A 972 37.55 -14.79 -25.49
N GLU A 973 36.69 -14.24 -24.63
CA GLU A 973 35.50 -13.48 -24.98
C GLU A 973 35.85 -12.20 -25.75
N GLU A 974 36.88 -11.46 -25.30
CA GLU A 974 37.39 -10.27 -26.00
C GLU A 974 37.88 -10.60 -27.41
N ILE A 975 38.58 -11.74 -27.59
CA ILE A 975 39.03 -12.21 -28.91
C ILE A 975 37.85 -12.68 -29.74
N TYR A 976 36.89 -13.39 -29.16
CA TYR A 976 35.68 -13.84 -29.85
C TYR A 976 34.87 -12.66 -30.39
N ALA A 977 34.65 -11.65 -29.55
CA ALA A 977 33.93 -10.41 -29.88
C ALA A 977 34.65 -9.60 -30.97
N LYS A 978 35.98 -9.69 -31.05
CA LYS A 978 36.76 -8.97 -32.06
C LYS A 978 36.87 -9.72 -33.39
N THR A 979 37.01 -11.04 -33.34
CA THR A 979 37.49 -11.83 -34.48
C THR A 979 36.47 -12.83 -35.01
N CYS A 980 35.62 -13.41 -34.15
CA CYS A 980 34.75 -14.54 -34.52
C CYS A 980 33.26 -14.16 -34.62
N ILE A 981 32.84 -13.13 -33.89
CA ILE A 981 31.42 -12.79 -33.70
C ILE A 981 30.70 -12.39 -34.99
N ALA A 982 31.40 -11.80 -35.95
CA ALA A 982 30.81 -11.34 -37.20
C ALA A 982 30.19 -12.50 -38.00
N CYS A 983 30.79 -13.70 -37.92
CA CYS A 983 30.29 -14.90 -38.59
C CYS A 983 29.47 -15.77 -37.64
N HIS A 984 29.95 -16.01 -36.41
CA HIS A 984 29.33 -16.97 -35.50
C HIS A 984 28.30 -16.38 -34.53
N GLN A 985 28.03 -15.07 -34.63
CA GLN A 985 27.02 -14.33 -33.86
C GLN A 985 27.27 -14.31 -32.33
N PRO A 986 26.64 -13.41 -31.56
CA PRO A 986 26.69 -13.44 -30.10
C PRO A 986 26.25 -14.80 -29.56
N GLY A 987 26.99 -15.35 -28.59
CA GLY A 987 26.70 -16.65 -28.00
C GLY A 987 27.03 -17.88 -28.87
N GLY A 988 27.59 -17.70 -30.07
CA GLY A 988 28.05 -18.82 -30.91
C GLY A 988 26.95 -19.53 -31.69
N VAL A 989 25.77 -18.91 -31.84
CA VAL A 989 24.60 -19.54 -32.48
C VAL A 989 24.71 -19.65 -34.01
N GLY A 990 25.68 -18.96 -34.62
CA GLY A 990 25.84 -18.91 -36.07
C GLY A 990 24.69 -18.19 -36.77
N GLN A 991 24.71 -18.20 -38.10
CA GLN A 991 23.61 -17.73 -38.94
C GLN A 991 23.15 -18.91 -39.80
N GLU A 992 21.91 -19.36 -39.62
CA GLU A 992 21.39 -20.55 -40.27
C GLU A 992 21.57 -20.51 -41.80
N GLY A 993 22.14 -21.58 -42.37
CA GLY A 993 22.43 -21.70 -43.80
C GLY A 993 23.61 -20.85 -44.31
N ILE A 994 24.22 -20.00 -43.47
CA ILE A 994 25.28 -19.07 -43.86
C ILE A 994 26.58 -19.33 -43.07
N PHE A 995 26.52 -19.33 -41.73
CA PHE A 995 27.67 -19.62 -40.87
C PHE A 995 27.28 -20.62 -39.79
N PRO A 996 28.07 -21.69 -39.57
CA PRO A 996 27.69 -22.74 -38.65
C PRO A 996 27.67 -22.28 -37.18
N PRO A 997 26.80 -22.87 -36.34
CA PRO A 997 26.85 -22.67 -34.90
C PRO A 997 28.14 -23.27 -34.33
N LEU A 998 28.73 -22.57 -33.37
CA LEU A 998 29.76 -23.08 -32.48
C LEU A 998 29.15 -23.59 -31.16
N ASP A 999 28.00 -23.05 -30.75
CA ASP A 999 27.25 -23.52 -29.59
C ASP A 999 26.61 -24.89 -29.86
N GLY A 1000 26.98 -25.89 -29.06
CA GLY A 1000 26.51 -27.27 -29.22
C GLY A 1000 26.96 -27.92 -30.53
N SER A 1001 28.07 -27.49 -31.12
CA SER A 1001 28.57 -27.98 -32.41
C SER A 1001 29.18 -29.38 -32.29
N ASP A 1002 28.82 -30.29 -33.21
CA ASP A 1002 29.44 -31.61 -33.38
C ASP A 1002 30.85 -31.56 -33.99
N TRP A 1003 31.36 -30.37 -34.31
CA TRP A 1003 32.73 -30.12 -34.79
C TRP A 1003 33.72 -29.74 -33.69
N LEU A 1004 33.29 -29.73 -32.42
CA LEU A 1004 34.21 -29.57 -31.30
C LEU A 1004 34.86 -30.90 -30.91
N SER A 1005 36.18 -30.93 -30.82
CA SER A 1005 36.96 -32.10 -30.43
C SER A 1005 37.19 -32.14 -28.91
N VAL A 1006 37.48 -33.33 -28.37
CA VAL A 1006 37.69 -33.52 -26.92
C VAL A 1006 38.93 -32.79 -26.42
N ASP A 1007 39.98 -32.69 -27.23
CA ASP A 1007 41.25 -32.04 -26.85
C ASP A 1007 41.41 -30.60 -27.41
N GLY A 1008 40.56 -30.19 -28.35
CA GLY A 1008 40.61 -28.87 -28.99
C GLY A 1008 41.52 -28.82 -30.22
N SER A 1009 42.03 -29.96 -30.68
CA SER A 1009 42.99 -30.04 -31.78
C SER A 1009 42.38 -29.76 -33.15
N LEU A 1010 41.14 -30.20 -33.38
CA LEU A 1010 40.42 -29.97 -34.63
C LEU A 1010 40.16 -28.47 -34.84
N GLU A 1011 39.64 -27.81 -33.82
CA GLU A 1011 39.31 -26.39 -33.83
C GLU A 1011 40.57 -25.54 -33.97
N ALA A 1012 41.68 -25.94 -33.34
CA ALA A 1012 42.97 -25.26 -33.52
C ALA A 1012 43.48 -25.36 -34.97
N LYS A 1013 43.34 -26.52 -35.64
CA LYS A 1013 43.69 -26.68 -37.06
C LYS A 1013 42.84 -25.76 -37.94
N ILE A 1014 41.54 -25.69 -37.67
CA ILE A 1014 40.57 -24.84 -38.40
C ILE A 1014 40.90 -23.36 -38.21
N VAL A 1015 41.12 -22.89 -36.97
CA VAL A 1015 41.46 -21.48 -36.71
C VAL A 1015 42.80 -21.10 -37.34
N LEU A 1016 43.79 -22.00 -37.33
CA LEU A 1016 45.13 -21.72 -37.86
C LEU A 1016 45.22 -21.69 -39.39
N LYS A 1017 44.40 -22.50 -40.08
CA LYS A 1017 44.52 -22.73 -41.54
C LYS A 1017 43.26 -22.41 -42.34
N GLY A 1018 42.15 -22.18 -41.67
CA GLY A 1018 40.85 -21.97 -42.31
C GLY A 1018 40.15 -23.28 -42.66
N LEU A 1019 38.91 -23.17 -43.14
CA LEU A 1019 38.06 -24.29 -43.54
C LEU A 1019 37.28 -23.89 -44.80
N GLN A 1020 37.22 -24.77 -45.79
CA GLN A 1020 36.54 -24.54 -47.07
C GLN A 1020 35.80 -25.78 -47.56
N GLY A 1021 34.89 -25.57 -48.51
CA GLY A 1021 34.04 -26.63 -49.05
C GLY A 1021 32.78 -26.86 -48.20
N LYS A 1022 32.01 -27.87 -48.56
CA LYS A 1022 30.78 -28.23 -47.87
C LYS A 1022 31.10 -28.83 -46.49
N VAL A 1023 30.56 -28.24 -45.43
CA VAL A 1023 30.65 -28.75 -44.07
C VAL A 1023 29.25 -28.95 -43.50
N THR A 1024 29.01 -30.11 -42.89
CA THR A 1024 27.73 -30.42 -42.24
C THR A 1024 27.91 -30.31 -40.74
N VAL A 1025 27.26 -29.32 -40.11
CA VAL A 1025 27.31 -29.08 -38.66
C VAL A 1025 25.91 -29.30 -38.09
N ASN A 1026 25.79 -30.18 -37.09
CA ASN A 1026 24.52 -30.57 -36.48
C ASN A 1026 23.43 -30.95 -37.52
N GLY A 1027 23.83 -31.66 -38.58
CA GLY A 1027 22.94 -32.11 -39.65
C GLY A 1027 22.53 -31.05 -40.68
N LYS A 1028 23.10 -29.83 -40.62
CA LYS A 1028 22.85 -28.75 -41.59
C LYS A 1028 24.11 -28.42 -42.40
N ASP A 1029 23.93 -28.12 -43.68
CA ASP A 1029 25.03 -27.86 -44.61
C ASP A 1029 25.42 -26.39 -44.68
N TYR A 1030 26.73 -26.12 -44.70
CA TYR A 1030 27.33 -24.79 -44.83
C TYR A 1030 28.44 -24.84 -45.87
N THR A 1031 28.57 -23.79 -46.69
CA THR A 1031 29.52 -23.77 -47.82
C THR A 1031 30.45 -22.55 -47.84
N ASN A 1032 30.28 -21.62 -46.89
CA ASN A 1032 31.13 -20.45 -46.78
C ASN A 1032 32.52 -20.81 -46.27
N VAL A 1033 33.52 -20.09 -46.79
CA VAL A 1033 34.93 -20.27 -46.41
C VAL A 1033 35.19 -19.56 -45.08
N MET A 1034 35.75 -20.28 -44.11
CA MET A 1034 36.33 -19.71 -42.91
C MET A 1034 37.80 -19.37 -43.19
N PRO A 1035 38.20 -18.08 -43.14
CA PRO A 1035 39.59 -17.70 -43.37
C PRO A 1035 40.51 -18.14 -42.20
N PRO A 1036 41.80 -18.39 -42.46
CA PRO A 1036 42.78 -18.62 -41.39
C PRO A 1036 43.00 -17.34 -40.56
N HIS A 1037 43.08 -17.49 -39.24
CA HIS A 1037 43.40 -16.41 -38.31
C HIS A 1037 44.91 -16.39 -38.00
N ILE A 1038 45.70 -15.97 -39.01
CA ILE A 1038 47.16 -15.89 -38.92
C ILE A 1038 47.64 -14.78 -37.98
N ASP A 1039 46.77 -13.81 -37.68
CA ASP A 1039 47.02 -12.65 -36.83
C ASP A 1039 46.98 -12.97 -35.33
N LEU A 1040 46.40 -14.11 -34.95
CA LEU A 1040 46.33 -14.55 -33.56
C LEU A 1040 47.55 -15.38 -33.16
N ASN A 1041 48.15 -15.06 -32.02
CA ASN A 1041 49.21 -15.86 -31.42
C ASN A 1041 48.68 -17.10 -30.69
N ASP A 1042 49.57 -18.00 -30.25
CA ASP A 1042 49.19 -19.28 -29.66
C ASP A 1042 48.34 -19.14 -28.37
N GLN A 1043 48.61 -18.11 -27.55
CA GLN A 1043 47.83 -17.83 -26.35
C GLN A 1043 46.43 -17.32 -26.69
N GLN A 1044 46.32 -16.44 -27.70
CA GLN A 1044 45.05 -15.87 -28.12
C GLN A 1044 44.11 -16.93 -28.71
N ILE A 1045 44.65 -17.85 -29.52
CA ILE A 1045 43.88 -18.99 -30.06
C ILE A 1045 43.46 -19.92 -28.92
N ALA A 1046 44.35 -20.20 -27.95
CA ALA A 1046 44.00 -21.04 -26.81
C ALA A 1046 42.88 -20.43 -25.94
N ASP A 1047 42.94 -19.12 -25.69
CA ASP A 1047 41.94 -18.39 -24.90
C ASP A 1047 40.56 -18.39 -25.62
N VAL A 1048 40.50 -18.05 -26.92
CA VAL A 1048 39.22 -18.00 -27.66
C VAL A 1048 38.59 -19.38 -27.85
N LEU A 1049 39.41 -20.42 -28.09
CA LEU A 1049 38.91 -21.80 -28.16
C LEU A 1049 38.41 -22.28 -26.79
N THR A 1050 39.09 -21.92 -25.70
CA THR A 1050 38.62 -22.23 -24.34
C THR A 1050 37.27 -21.57 -24.04
N PHE A 1051 37.09 -20.31 -24.41
CA PHE A 1051 35.83 -19.60 -24.26
C PHE A 1051 34.70 -20.28 -25.04
N VAL A 1052 34.90 -20.57 -26.34
CA VAL A 1052 33.90 -21.26 -27.18
C VAL A 1052 33.53 -22.64 -26.61
N ARG A 1053 34.52 -23.40 -26.17
CA ARG A 1053 34.38 -24.78 -25.67
C ARG A 1053 33.74 -24.91 -24.29
N GLN A 1054 33.60 -23.79 -23.56
CA GLN A 1054 33.05 -23.75 -22.20
C GLN A 1054 31.87 -22.78 -22.04
N THR A 1055 31.31 -22.29 -23.15
CA THR A 1055 30.18 -21.36 -23.20
C THR A 1055 28.95 -22.04 -23.81
N GLY A 1056 27.74 -21.60 -23.44
CA GLY A 1056 26.49 -22.16 -23.96
C GLY A 1056 26.25 -23.63 -23.58
N LYS A 1057 25.98 -24.47 -24.56
CA LYS A 1057 25.79 -25.93 -24.46
C LYS A 1057 27.12 -26.71 -24.45
N ASN A 1058 28.26 -26.03 -24.64
CA ASN A 1058 29.59 -26.64 -24.69
C ASN A 1058 30.16 -26.84 -23.28
N ASP A 1059 30.72 -28.03 -23.02
CA ASP A 1059 31.32 -28.41 -21.74
C ASP A 1059 32.57 -29.29 -21.96
N PHE A 1060 33.63 -28.67 -22.49
CA PHE A 1060 34.90 -29.34 -22.80
C PHE A 1060 36.08 -28.76 -21.98
N PRO A 1061 37.22 -29.51 -21.88
CA PRO A 1061 38.44 -29.01 -21.23
C PRO A 1061 38.97 -27.72 -21.86
N ALA A 1062 39.74 -26.93 -21.10
CA ALA A 1062 40.43 -25.76 -21.64
C ALA A 1062 41.50 -26.16 -22.67
N VAL A 1063 41.77 -25.29 -23.63
CA VAL A 1063 42.86 -25.46 -24.61
C VAL A 1063 44.13 -24.81 -24.05
N ALA A 1064 45.23 -25.57 -24.03
CA ALA A 1064 46.53 -25.05 -23.61
C ALA A 1064 47.26 -24.37 -24.80
N PRO A 1065 47.98 -23.26 -24.58
CA PRO A 1065 48.80 -22.61 -25.62
C PRO A 1065 49.83 -23.55 -26.26
N ASP A 1066 50.40 -24.48 -25.50
CA ASP A 1066 51.37 -25.46 -26.01
C ASP A 1066 50.76 -26.42 -27.04
N LEU A 1067 49.47 -26.74 -26.91
CA LEU A 1067 48.74 -27.54 -27.90
C LEU A 1067 48.62 -26.77 -29.22
N VAL A 1068 48.25 -25.49 -29.15
CA VAL A 1068 48.15 -24.62 -30.34
C VAL A 1068 49.52 -24.48 -31.01
N LYS A 1069 50.58 -24.26 -30.22
CA LYS A 1069 51.96 -24.15 -30.71
C LYS A 1069 52.41 -25.41 -31.43
N LYS A 1070 52.13 -26.58 -30.85
CA LYS A 1070 52.42 -27.89 -31.47
C LYS A 1070 51.67 -28.03 -32.80
N ILE A 1071 50.37 -27.76 -32.83
CA ILE A 1071 49.54 -27.87 -34.04
C ILE A 1071 49.99 -26.87 -35.11
N ARG A 1072 50.40 -25.65 -34.72
CA ARG A 1072 50.95 -24.65 -35.65
C ARG A 1072 52.24 -25.14 -36.32
N GLN A 1073 53.09 -25.87 -35.60
CA GLN A 1073 54.29 -26.49 -36.18
C GLN A 1073 53.93 -27.67 -37.09
N GLU A 1074 53.06 -28.57 -36.65
CA GLU A 1074 52.63 -29.75 -37.42
C GLU A 1074 51.93 -29.36 -38.74
N THR A 1075 51.17 -28.26 -38.73
CA THR A 1075 50.44 -27.77 -39.90
C THR A 1075 51.22 -26.75 -40.70
N LYS A 1076 52.49 -26.46 -40.38
CA LYS A 1076 53.28 -25.39 -41.03
C LYS A 1076 53.36 -25.55 -42.55
N ALA A 1077 53.49 -26.78 -43.04
CA ALA A 1077 53.56 -27.10 -44.47
C ALA A 1077 52.19 -27.11 -45.18
N HIS A 1078 51.07 -27.05 -44.44
CA HIS A 1078 49.73 -26.97 -45.01
C HIS A 1078 49.37 -25.51 -45.30
N LEU A 1079 49.13 -25.19 -46.57
CA LEU A 1079 49.00 -23.80 -47.06
C LEU A 1079 47.58 -23.41 -47.48
N GLN A 1080 46.70 -24.38 -47.70
CA GLN A 1080 45.30 -24.14 -48.10
C GLN A 1080 44.36 -24.32 -46.90
N PRO A 1081 43.15 -23.74 -46.93
CA PRO A 1081 42.11 -24.07 -45.96
C PRO A 1081 41.73 -25.55 -46.04
N TRP A 1082 41.48 -26.14 -44.87
CA TRP A 1082 41.10 -27.55 -44.77
C TRP A 1082 39.76 -27.83 -45.45
N THR A 1083 39.55 -29.04 -45.95
CA THR A 1083 38.23 -29.58 -46.27
C THR A 1083 37.73 -30.50 -45.15
N ALA A 1084 36.41 -30.74 -45.08
CA ALA A 1084 35.83 -31.69 -44.13
C ALA A 1084 36.51 -33.07 -44.21
N GLN A 1085 36.73 -33.55 -45.43
CA GLN A 1085 37.37 -34.84 -45.70
C GLN A 1085 38.80 -34.93 -45.14
N GLU A 1086 39.61 -33.86 -45.27
CA GLU A 1086 40.99 -33.84 -44.75
C GLU A 1086 41.05 -33.83 -43.22
N LEU A 1087 40.00 -33.33 -42.57
CA LEU A 1087 39.86 -33.31 -41.11
C LEU A 1087 39.16 -34.56 -40.55
N GLY A 1088 38.78 -35.50 -41.42
CA GLY A 1088 38.07 -36.72 -41.02
C GLY A 1088 36.63 -36.47 -40.57
N LYS A 1089 35.97 -35.47 -41.18
CA LYS A 1089 34.59 -35.05 -40.92
C LYS A 1089 33.69 -35.26 -42.13
#